data_AF-A0A941ASM2-F1
#
_entry.id   AF-A0A941ASM2-F1
#
_cell.length_a   1.000
_cell.length_b   1.000
_cell.length_c   1.000
_cell.angle_alpha   90.00
_cell.angle_beta   90.00
_cell.angle_gamma   90.00
#
_symmetry.space_group_name_H-M   'P 1'
#
loop_
_entity.id
_entity.type
_entity.pdbx_description
1 polymer ?
#
loop_
_entity_poly.entity_id
_entity_poly.type
_entity_poly.pdbx_seq_one_letter_code
_entity_poly.pdbx_strand_id
1 'polypeptide(L)'
;GRPVWLGSVKSNIGHTQAAAGVAGVIKMIKAMEHGVLPPTLHVAEPTPHVDWESGGVRLLTENVEWGHGAGPRRAGVSSFGISGTNAHVILESVAPAEPAPAGSAAGSAGSAGSAEVPEPEASAPSGTGPLVWAFSAKTETALLAQAARLRDHASAVPETDLAPTGLALVRRTAFPHRAAVVAAGREDLVAGLAALAQGEPHPTVLRGEARAGARPVFLFPGQGTQWAGMAVDLLGSTPVFAERLAACDAALRPYTGWSVLDVLRGADGAPALEGTDVIQPVLFAVMVSLAEVWRSLGVRPAAVVGHSQGEIAAACVCGALSLEDAAKVVALRSRVLTRLRGTGGMLAVALSAAAAESRLRPWDGRLWVAVHSGPSSCVVAGDADALDEFAAACGDAVRTRRVAVDYASHTPHMEELCDELLTVLDGVRPRRAEIAFCSSLEGGFVETSELSTRYWFENLRGPVRFQESVRAVAGAGSTLFVEVGPHPVLGGDTQDICADAGLDADVCATLRRGSGDRARLLTALAHAWVLGADADWTAALGTAPHPGTVPPTYAFEHRRFWLLDDERIGGATGAGVDGSAHPLLTAQVAMADEGLVMTGRLTPASTGWLADHAVEGALLLPGTAFVELALEALAQTGGGRLDELVVEAPLVLPRTGSVTVQVVAGQPDAEERRALSVFSRAADADTWQRHASGVLSPAVASGPVVGVAGWAGVWPPEGAVAVGVEGGYEALAERGYEYGPAFQGVRAVWRRGDELFAEVSLPDGVEVT
;
A
#
# COMPACT_ATOMS: atom_id res chain seq x y z
N GLY A 1 -23.24 -36.58 34.58
CA GLY A 1 -23.05 -35.96 33.25
C GLY A 1 -21.67 -35.34 33.16
N ARG A 2 -21.20 -34.93 31.97
CA ARG A 2 -19.97 -34.12 31.85
C ARG A 2 -20.25 -32.72 32.43
N PRO A 3 -19.41 -32.20 33.35
CA PRO A 3 -19.64 -30.89 33.96
C PRO A 3 -19.41 -29.76 32.95
N VAL A 4 -20.06 -28.62 33.17
CA VAL A 4 -19.78 -27.38 32.45
C VAL A 4 -18.56 -26.71 33.06
N TRP A 5 -17.54 -26.43 32.25
CA TRP A 5 -16.35 -25.70 32.70
C TRP A 5 -16.61 -24.20 32.77
N LEU A 6 -16.34 -23.60 33.92
CA LEU A 6 -16.44 -22.17 34.16
C LEU A 6 -15.05 -21.57 34.23
N GLY A 7 -14.78 -20.56 33.40
CA GLY A 7 -13.56 -19.79 33.50
C GLY A 7 -13.71 -18.36 33.01
N SER A 8 -12.73 -17.52 33.33
CA SER A 8 -12.74 -16.09 32.97
C SER A 8 -11.51 -15.75 32.13
N VAL A 9 -11.65 -14.81 31.18
CA VAL A 9 -10.49 -14.20 30.50
C VAL A 9 -9.89 -13.07 31.35
N LYS A 10 -10.70 -12.48 32.25
CA LYS A 10 -10.33 -11.31 33.04
C LYS A 10 -9.20 -11.61 34.03
N SER A 11 -9.07 -12.87 34.45
CA SER A 11 -7.91 -13.33 35.23
C SER A 11 -6.59 -13.27 34.46
N ASN A 12 -6.63 -13.31 33.13
CA ASN A 12 -5.43 -13.40 32.29
C ASN A 12 -4.97 -12.03 31.78
N ILE A 13 -5.90 -11.12 31.53
CA ILE A 13 -5.61 -9.82 30.89
C ILE A 13 -6.17 -8.62 31.68
N GLY A 14 -6.70 -8.85 32.88
CA GLY A 14 -7.45 -7.85 33.64
C GLY A 14 -8.87 -7.63 33.11
N HIS A 15 -9.64 -6.81 33.83
CA HIS A 15 -11.00 -6.46 33.42
C HIS A 15 -10.96 -5.31 32.40
N THR A 16 -11.07 -5.62 31.10
CA THR A 16 -11.06 -4.66 29.99
C THR A 16 -12.36 -3.84 29.83
N GLN A 17 -13.07 -3.62 30.95
CA GLN A 17 -14.35 -2.91 31.05
C GLN A 17 -15.33 -3.24 29.90
N ALA A 18 -15.63 -2.27 29.03
CA ALA A 18 -16.56 -2.41 27.92
C ALA A 18 -16.14 -3.52 26.91
N ALA A 19 -14.84 -3.79 26.77
CA ALA A 19 -14.32 -4.83 25.87
C ALA A 19 -14.33 -6.24 26.50
N ALA A 20 -14.77 -6.39 27.76
CA ALA A 20 -14.65 -7.66 28.47
C ALA A 20 -15.52 -8.78 27.88
N GLY A 21 -16.64 -8.43 27.24
CA GLY A 21 -17.50 -9.38 26.54
C GLY A 21 -16.83 -9.96 25.30
N VAL A 22 -16.34 -9.10 24.40
CA VAL A 22 -15.65 -9.55 23.17
C VAL A 22 -14.34 -10.27 23.49
N ALA A 23 -13.62 -9.89 24.55
CA ALA A 23 -12.46 -10.63 25.03
C ALA A 23 -12.82 -12.08 25.44
N GLY A 24 -14.00 -12.28 26.04
CA GLY A 24 -14.54 -13.60 26.35
C GLY A 24 -14.88 -14.40 25.08
N VAL A 25 -15.44 -13.75 24.07
CA VAL A 25 -15.71 -14.37 22.75
C VAL A 25 -14.41 -14.80 22.09
N ILE A 26 -13.38 -13.93 22.05
CA ILE A 26 -12.06 -14.25 21.49
C ILE A 26 -11.42 -15.43 22.23
N LYS A 27 -11.45 -15.44 23.58
CA LYS A 27 -10.97 -16.58 24.39
C LYS A 27 -11.62 -17.88 23.93
N MET A 28 -12.94 -17.88 23.76
CA MET A 28 -13.65 -19.11 23.42
C MET A 28 -13.46 -19.54 21.97
N ILE A 29 -13.37 -18.61 21.01
CA ILE A 29 -13.02 -18.93 19.61
C ILE A 29 -11.62 -19.57 19.57
N LYS A 30 -10.62 -18.99 20.24
CA LYS A 30 -9.27 -19.57 20.33
C LYS A 30 -9.25 -20.92 21.02
N ALA A 31 -10.02 -21.10 22.09
CA ALA A 31 -10.17 -22.40 22.75
C ALA A 31 -10.79 -23.47 21.82
N MET A 32 -11.75 -23.08 20.97
CA MET A 32 -12.34 -23.96 19.97
C MET A 32 -11.37 -24.30 18.83
N GLU A 33 -10.59 -23.33 18.34
CA GLU A 33 -9.56 -23.52 17.31
C GLU A 33 -8.47 -24.49 17.77
N HIS A 34 -7.98 -24.32 19.01
CA HIS A 34 -6.90 -25.13 19.57
C HIS A 34 -7.38 -26.41 20.27
N GLY A 35 -8.69 -26.58 20.44
CA GLY A 35 -9.25 -27.74 21.13
C GLY A 35 -8.82 -27.85 22.60
N VAL A 36 -8.56 -26.74 23.27
CA VAL A 36 -8.11 -26.68 24.67
C VAL A 36 -8.84 -25.54 25.39
N LEU A 37 -9.35 -25.81 26.59
CA LEU A 37 -9.92 -24.82 27.49
C LEU A 37 -8.81 -24.23 28.38
N PRO A 38 -8.46 -22.93 28.26
CA PRO A 38 -7.35 -22.36 29.01
C PRO A 38 -7.74 -21.93 30.43
N PRO A 39 -6.84 -22.09 31.42
CA PRO A 39 -7.12 -21.91 32.83
C PRO A 39 -7.50 -20.48 33.20
N THR A 40 -8.30 -20.37 34.24
CA THR A 40 -8.50 -19.15 35.01
C THR A 40 -7.31 -18.99 35.95
N LEU A 41 -6.62 -17.85 35.85
CA LEU A 41 -5.44 -17.56 36.68
C LEU A 41 -5.85 -16.93 38.02
N HIS A 42 -4.89 -16.90 38.95
CA HIS A 42 -5.04 -16.28 40.28
C HIS A 42 -6.15 -16.90 41.14
N VAL A 43 -6.42 -18.19 40.96
CA VAL A 43 -7.33 -18.98 41.79
C VAL A 43 -6.50 -19.94 42.64
N ALA A 44 -6.52 -19.76 43.96
CA ALA A 44 -5.92 -20.70 44.91
C ALA A 44 -6.96 -21.73 45.41
N GLU A 45 -8.15 -21.25 45.80
CA GLU A 45 -9.27 -22.09 46.24
C GLU A 45 -10.60 -21.56 45.65
N PRO A 46 -11.57 -22.43 45.33
CA PRO A 46 -12.90 -22.00 44.88
C PRO A 46 -13.64 -21.22 45.98
N THR A 47 -14.45 -20.22 45.59
CA THR A 47 -15.21 -19.42 46.58
C THR A 47 -16.21 -20.29 47.36
N PRO A 48 -16.32 -20.12 48.69
CA PRO A 48 -17.28 -20.86 49.51
C PRO A 48 -18.72 -20.37 49.32
N HIS A 49 -18.94 -19.26 48.60
CA HIS A 49 -20.27 -18.70 48.34
C HIS A 49 -21.02 -19.37 47.18
N VAL A 50 -20.40 -20.36 46.52
CA VAL A 50 -20.99 -21.14 45.43
C VAL A 50 -20.98 -22.61 45.82
N ASP A 51 -22.10 -23.30 45.65
CA ASP A 51 -22.16 -24.76 45.79
C ASP A 51 -21.63 -25.42 44.50
N TRP A 52 -20.37 -25.88 44.56
CA TRP A 52 -19.69 -26.54 43.46
C TRP A 52 -20.03 -28.03 43.32
N GLU A 53 -20.56 -28.67 44.36
CA GLU A 53 -20.81 -30.12 44.38
C GLU A 53 -22.12 -30.47 43.69
N SER A 54 -23.17 -29.66 43.88
CA SER A 54 -24.51 -29.95 43.34
C SER A 54 -24.75 -29.40 41.92
N GLY A 55 -24.00 -28.38 41.50
CA GLY A 55 -24.35 -27.53 40.33
C GLY A 55 -23.94 -28.06 38.95
N GLY A 56 -23.20 -29.16 38.85
CA GLY A 56 -22.70 -29.67 37.56
C GLY A 56 -21.73 -28.71 36.84
N VAL A 57 -21.18 -27.73 37.55
CA VAL A 57 -20.21 -26.73 37.06
C VAL A 57 -18.86 -26.98 37.74
N ARG A 58 -17.76 -26.86 37.00
CA ARG A 58 -16.39 -26.94 37.55
C ARG A 58 -15.57 -25.72 37.18
N LEU A 59 -14.86 -25.18 38.16
CA LEU A 59 -13.90 -24.10 37.93
C LEU A 59 -12.72 -24.62 37.11
N LEU A 60 -12.38 -23.90 36.05
CA LEU A 60 -11.29 -24.26 35.14
C LEU A 60 -9.98 -23.65 35.65
N THR A 61 -9.21 -24.42 36.43
CA THR A 61 -7.93 -24.01 37.04
C THR A 61 -6.69 -24.54 36.30
N GLU A 62 -6.89 -25.48 35.37
CA GLU A 62 -5.84 -26.06 34.53
C GLU A 62 -6.28 -26.12 33.06
N ASN A 63 -5.34 -26.39 32.15
CA ASN A 63 -5.68 -26.65 30.75
C ASN A 63 -6.49 -27.95 30.65
N VAL A 64 -7.67 -27.89 30.05
CA VAL A 64 -8.48 -29.09 29.81
C VAL A 64 -8.61 -29.33 28.32
N GLU A 65 -8.26 -30.53 27.87
CA GLU A 65 -8.49 -30.94 26.49
C GLU A 65 -9.97 -30.89 26.14
N TRP A 66 -10.27 -30.24 25.03
CA TRP A 66 -11.60 -30.10 24.48
C TRP A 66 -11.71 -30.88 23.17
N GLY A 67 -11.57 -32.20 23.28
CA GLY A 67 -11.62 -33.13 22.15
C GLY A 67 -12.92 -33.05 21.33
N HIS A 68 -12.87 -33.55 20.10
CA HIS A 68 -14.04 -33.68 19.22
C HIS A 68 -14.97 -34.78 19.76
N GLY A 69 -16.09 -34.38 20.38
CA GLY A 69 -17.17 -35.31 20.73
C GLY A 69 -18.04 -35.62 19.52
N ALA A 70 -19.16 -36.35 19.73
CA ALA A 70 -20.16 -36.65 18.69
C ALA A 70 -20.94 -35.42 18.17
N GLY A 71 -20.56 -34.19 18.56
CA GLY A 71 -21.23 -32.95 18.18
C GLY A 71 -20.30 -31.74 18.30
N PRO A 72 -20.72 -30.57 17.81
CA PRO A 72 -19.89 -29.37 17.76
C PRO A 72 -19.56 -28.86 19.16
N ARG A 73 -18.39 -28.22 19.31
CA ARG A 73 -17.96 -27.57 20.55
C ARG A 73 -18.90 -26.39 20.81
N ARG A 74 -19.50 -26.32 22.00
CA ARG A 74 -20.40 -25.23 22.41
C ARG A 74 -19.93 -24.55 23.67
N ALA A 75 -19.98 -23.23 23.71
CA ALA A 75 -19.72 -22.45 24.93
C ALA A 75 -20.67 -21.26 25.06
N GLY A 76 -21.01 -20.93 26.30
CA GLY A 76 -21.65 -19.67 26.65
C GLY A 76 -20.61 -18.63 27.04
N VAL A 77 -20.79 -17.39 26.59
CA VAL A 77 -20.00 -16.23 27.03
C VAL A 77 -20.94 -15.21 27.66
N SER A 78 -20.69 -14.87 28.92
CA SER A 78 -21.47 -13.88 29.67
C SER A 78 -20.66 -12.61 29.95
N SER A 79 -21.31 -11.45 29.84
CA SER A 79 -20.74 -10.15 30.22
C SER A 79 -21.79 -9.30 30.93
N PHE A 80 -21.44 -8.81 32.12
CA PHE A 80 -22.34 -8.09 33.00
C PHE A 80 -21.78 -6.69 33.28
N GLY A 81 -22.54 -5.66 32.90
CA GLY A 81 -22.19 -4.27 33.18
C GLY A 81 -22.52 -3.90 34.62
N ILE A 82 -21.77 -2.94 35.18
CA ILE A 82 -21.93 -2.50 36.57
C ILE A 82 -23.33 -1.98 36.90
N SER A 83 -24.05 -1.44 35.90
CA SER A 83 -25.44 -0.98 36.03
C SER A 83 -26.48 -2.11 36.03
N GLY A 84 -26.07 -3.37 35.85
CA GLY A 84 -26.96 -4.54 35.78
C GLY A 84 -27.38 -4.96 34.37
N THR A 85 -26.82 -4.36 33.32
CA THR A 85 -27.06 -4.80 31.93
C THR A 85 -26.28 -6.09 31.63
N ASN A 86 -26.98 -7.16 31.28
CA ASN A 86 -26.39 -8.48 31.08
C ASN A 86 -26.51 -8.92 29.61
N ALA A 87 -25.41 -9.39 29.03
CA ALA A 87 -25.36 -10.01 27.71
C ALA A 87 -24.85 -11.45 27.82
N HIS A 88 -25.47 -12.37 27.08
CA HIS A 88 -25.05 -13.75 26.97
C HIS A 88 -25.12 -14.20 25.50
N VAL A 89 -24.06 -14.84 25.02
CA VAL A 89 -24.01 -15.42 23.68
C VAL A 89 -23.59 -16.88 23.75
N ILE A 90 -24.16 -17.70 22.87
CA ILE A 90 -23.80 -19.10 22.71
C ILE A 90 -23.00 -19.21 21.40
N LEU A 91 -21.79 -19.75 21.51
CA LEU A 91 -20.89 -20.01 20.39
C LEU A 91 -20.89 -21.51 20.09
N GLU A 92 -20.87 -21.85 18.81
CA GLU A 92 -20.77 -23.23 18.33
C GLU A 92 -19.66 -23.31 17.26
N SER A 93 -18.78 -24.31 17.36
CA SER A 93 -17.76 -24.55 16.33
C SER A 93 -18.40 -25.11 15.07
N VAL A 94 -17.94 -24.67 13.89
CA VAL A 94 -18.29 -25.33 12.63
C VAL A 94 -17.73 -26.76 12.66
N ALA A 95 -18.51 -27.75 12.18
CA ALA A 95 -18.02 -29.12 12.03
C ALA A 95 -16.78 -29.11 11.11
N PRO A 96 -15.71 -29.86 11.43
CA PRO A 96 -14.62 -30.04 10.49
C PRO A 96 -15.22 -30.56 9.18
N ALA A 97 -14.93 -29.91 8.05
CA ALA A 97 -15.28 -30.48 6.76
C ALA A 97 -14.58 -31.84 6.68
N GLU A 98 -15.35 -32.93 6.58
CA GLU A 98 -14.76 -34.22 6.22
C GLU A 98 -14.00 -34.01 4.89
N PRO A 99 -12.74 -34.42 4.78
CA PRO A 99 -12.10 -34.47 3.48
C PRO A 99 -12.98 -35.36 2.60
N ALA A 100 -13.51 -34.79 1.53
CA ALA A 100 -14.30 -35.57 0.57
C ALA A 100 -13.48 -36.81 0.19
N PRO A 101 -14.02 -38.03 0.31
CA PRO A 101 -13.27 -39.22 -0.01
C PRO A 101 -12.86 -39.16 -1.48
N ALA A 102 -11.55 -39.16 -1.72
CA ALA A 102 -10.99 -39.39 -3.04
C ALA A 102 -11.39 -40.83 -3.45
N GLY A 103 -12.36 -40.92 -4.36
CA GLY A 103 -12.70 -42.15 -5.07
C GLY A 103 -13.42 -43.23 -4.25
N SER A 104 -14.75 -43.16 -4.20
CA SER A 104 -15.57 -44.36 -4.47
C SER A 104 -17.00 -43.96 -4.83
N ALA A 105 -17.26 -43.76 -6.11
CA ALA A 105 -18.61 -43.85 -6.66
C ALA A 105 -18.67 -45.07 -7.59
N ALA A 106 -18.89 -46.25 -6.99
CA ALA A 106 -19.50 -47.44 -7.58
C ALA A 106 -19.57 -48.52 -6.48
N GLY A 107 -20.69 -49.14 -6.13
CA GLY A 107 -22.05 -49.01 -6.63
C GLY A 107 -22.99 -50.01 -5.94
N SER A 108 -24.25 -50.05 -6.37
CA SER A 108 -25.06 -51.28 -6.37
C SER A 108 -26.15 -51.23 -7.46
N ALA A 109 -25.83 -51.93 -8.54
CA ALA A 109 -26.68 -52.78 -9.39
C ALA A 109 -28.13 -52.39 -9.72
N GLY A 110 -28.34 -52.19 -11.04
CA GLY A 110 -29.64 -52.23 -11.73
C GLY A 110 -29.48 -52.40 -13.25
N SER A 111 -29.03 -53.59 -13.67
CA SER A 111 -29.25 -54.29 -14.96
C SER A 111 -29.47 -53.53 -16.30
N ALA A 112 -28.51 -53.76 -17.21
CA ALA A 112 -28.60 -54.06 -18.65
C ALA A 112 -28.82 -52.96 -19.72
N GLY A 113 -27.79 -52.78 -20.58
CA GLY A 113 -27.98 -52.57 -22.02
C GLY A 113 -27.20 -51.44 -22.71
N SER A 114 -26.04 -51.78 -23.28
CA SER A 114 -25.41 -51.26 -24.53
C SER A 114 -24.73 -49.88 -24.62
N ALA A 115 -23.51 -49.96 -25.18
CA ALA A 115 -22.72 -49.02 -26.00
C ALA A 115 -21.85 -47.95 -25.30
N GLU A 116 -20.53 -48.16 -25.41
CA GLU A 116 -19.43 -47.32 -24.92
C GLU A 116 -19.28 -46.00 -25.72
N VAL A 117 -19.18 -44.90 -24.99
CA VAL A 117 -18.47 -43.67 -25.38
C VAL A 117 -17.53 -43.35 -24.22
N PRO A 118 -16.20 -43.20 -24.39
CA PRO A 118 -15.35 -42.74 -23.30
C PRO A 118 -15.51 -41.22 -23.17
N GLU A 119 -16.13 -40.77 -22.07
CA GLU A 119 -16.03 -39.37 -21.61
C GLU A 119 -14.60 -39.12 -21.07
N PRO A 120 -13.97 -37.98 -21.38
CA PRO A 120 -12.67 -37.64 -20.81
C PRO A 120 -12.83 -37.23 -19.35
N GLU A 121 -12.12 -37.93 -18.47
CA GLU A 121 -12.02 -37.64 -17.04
C GLU A 121 -11.52 -36.21 -16.80
N ALA A 122 -12.39 -35.35 -16.25
CA ALA A 122 -12.01 -34.08 -15.68
C ALA A 122 -11.26 -34.32 -14.36
N SER A 123 -9.94 -34.51 -14.45
CA SER A 123 -9.04 -34.50 -13.30
C SER A 123 -9.00 -33.10 -12.68
N ALA A 124 -9.34 -32.99 -11.39
CA ALA A 124 -9.13 -31.78 -10.60
C ALA A 124 -7.65 -31.36 -10.66
N PRO A 125 -7.32 -30.07 -10.86
CA PRO A 125 -5.93 -29.64 -10.99
C PRO A 125 -5.20 -29.76 -9.65
N SER A 126 -4.23 -30.67 -9.60
CA SER A 126 -3.16 -30.70 -8.60
C SER A 126 -2.41 -29.36 -8.59
N GLY A 127 -2.13 -28.82 -7.39
CA GLY A 127 -1.65 -27.45 -7.15
C GLY A 127 -0.28 -27.08 -7.72
N THR A 128 -0.17 -26.88 -9.03
CA THR A 128 1.06 -26.47 -9.74
C THR A 128 0.93 -25.13 -10.49
N GLY A 129 0.01 -24.26 -10.05
CA GLY A 129 -0.10 -22.89 -10.57
C GLY A 129 0.91 -21.92 -9.91
N PRO A 130 1.21 -20.77 -10.54
CA PRO A 130 2.07 -19.75 -9.94
C PRO A 130 1.46 -19.19 -8.65
N LEU A 131 2.32 -18.82 -7.69
CA LEU A 131 1.93 -18.14 -6.46
C LEU A 131 1.73 -16.65 -6.75
N VAL A 132 0.60 -16.09 -6.32
CA VAL A 132 0.29 -14.66 -6.46
C VAL A 132 -0.02 -14.05 -5.10
N TRP A 133 0.84 -13.14 -4.64
CA TRP A 133 0.63 -12.37 -3.42
C TRP A 133 0.46 -10.89 -3.78
N ALA A 134 -0.80 -10.46 -3.93
CA ALA A 134 -1.15 -9.06 -4.15
C ALA A 134 -1.67 -8.43 -2.86
N PHE A 135 -1.13 -7.26 -2.52
CA PHE A 135 -1.41 -6.54 -1.28
C PHE A 135 -1.21 -5.04 -1.48
N SER A 136 -1.68 -4.25 -0.51
CA SER A 136 -1.68 -2.80 -0.62
C SER A 136 -1.52 -2.12 0.73
N ALA A 137 -1.12 -0.85 0.70
CA ALA A 137 -1.00 0.00 1.87
C ALA A 137 -1.40 1.45 1.60
N LYS A 138 -1.67 2.20 2.69
CA LYS A 138 -2.02 3.62 2.61
C LYS A 138 -0.84 4.53 2.28
N THR A 139 0.38 4.09 2.55
CA THR A 139 1.62 4.81 2.27
C THR A 139 2.62 3.86 1.64
N GLU A 140 3.58 4.43 0.91
CA GLU A 140 4.70 3.70 0.34
C GLU A 140 5.51 2.96 1.43
N THR A 141 5.84 3.64 2.53
CA THR A 141 6.59 3.07 3.66
C THR A 141 5.88 1.88 4.29
N ALA A 142 4.55 1.97 4.49
CA ALA A 142 3.77 0.85 5.00
C ALA A 142 3.73 -0.34 4.02
N LEU A 143 3.77 -0.11 2.70
CA LEU A 143 3.85 -1.17 1.70
C LEU A 143 5.16 -1.95 1.81
N LEU A 144 6.30 -1.23 1.93
CA LEU A 144 7.63 -1.84 2.08
C LEU A 144 7.73 -2.62 3.40
N ALA A 145 7.22 -2.06 4.50
CA ALA A 145 7.17 -2.73 5.79
C ALA A 145 6.26 -3.97 5.77
N GLN A 146 5.13 -3.90 5.05
CA GLN A 146 4.26 -5.05 4.84
C GLN A 146 4.96 -6.15 4.03
N ALA A 147 5.74 -5.79 3.01
CA ALA A 147 6.53 -6.74 2.23
C ALA A 147 7.54 -7.49 3.10
N ALA A 148 8.23 -6.80 4.02
CA ALA A 148 9.15 -7.43 4.97
C ALA A 148 8.44 -8.46 5.88
N ARG A 149 7.28 -8.10 6.44
CA ARG A 149 6.48 -9.02 7.27
C ARG A 149 5.98 -10.23 6.46
N LEU A 150 5.58 -10.00 5.21
CA LEU A 150 5.13 -11.06 4.32
C LEU A 150 6.27 -11.97 3.90
N ARG A 151 7.47 -11.45 3.66
CA ARG A 151 8.68 -12.26 3.42
C ARG A 151 8.93 -13.22 4.58
N ASP A 152 8.93 -12.71 5.81
CA ASP A 152 9.19 -13.54 7.00
C ASP A 152 8.11 -14.62 7.19
N HIS A 153 6.85 -14.26 6.91
CA HIS A 153 5.74 -15.20 6.90
C HIS A 153 5.90 -16.27 5.81
N ALA A 154 6.20 -15.85 4.57
CA ALA A 154 6.43 -16.74 3.44
C ALA A 154 7.60 -17.71 3.67
N SER A 155 8.59 -17.36 4.48
CA SER A 155 9.69 -18.25 4.84
C SER A 155 9.32 -19.27 5.92
N ALA A 156 8.36 -18.95 6.79
CA ALA A 156 8.04 -19.75 7.97
C ALA A 156 6.86 -20.72 7.80
N VAL A 157 5.89 -20.40 6.92
CA VAL A 157 4.66 -21.21 6.77
C VAL A 157 4.88 -22.46 5.92
N PRO A 158 4.09 -23.54 6.10
CA PRO A 158 4.11 -24.71 5.22
C PRO A 158 3.82 -24.36 3.75
N GLU A 159 4.29 -25.17 2.80
CA GLU A 159 4.05 -24.94 1.35
C GLU A 159 2.56 -24.89 1.01
N THR A 160 1.78 -25.72 1.70
CA THR A 160 0.32 -25.78 1.57
C THR A 160 -0.39 -24.47 1.94
N ASP A 161 0.25 -23.58 2.70
CA ASP A 161 -0.32 -22.30 3.15
C ASP A 161 0.00 -21.13 2.20
N LEU A 162 0.95 -21.27 1.26
CA LEU A 162 1.38 -20.16 0.41
C LEU A 162 0.28 -19.65 -0.53
N ALA A 163 -0.38 -20.55 -1.26
CA ALA A 163 -1.49 -20.17 -2.15
C ALA A 163 -2.72 -19.67 -1.36
N PRO A 164 -3.19 -20.34 -0.29
CA PRO A 164 -4.21 -19.81 0.61
C PRO A 164 -3.90 -18.42 1.19
N THR A 165 -2.63 -18.15 1.51
CA THR A 165 -2.20 -16.84 1.98
C THR A 165 -2.39 -15.77 0.91
N GLY A 166 -1.97 -16.04 -0.33
CA GLY A 166 -2.22 -15.14 -1.46
C GLY A 166 -3.70 -14.79 -1.62
N LEU A 167 -4.57 -15.80 -1.55
CA LEU A 167 -6.02 -15.63 -1.60
C LEU A 167 -6.57 -14.82 -0.39
N ALA A 168 -6.00 -15.00 0.79
CA ALA A 168 -6.38 -14.22 1.97
C ALA A 168 -5.95 -12.75 1.86
N LEU A 169 -4.82 -12.45 1.20
CA LEU A 169 -4.34 -11.09 0.99
C LEU A 169 -5.23 -10.30 0.02
N VAL A 170 -5.64 -10.91 -1.10
CA VAL A 170 -6.50 -10.24 -2.11
C VAL A 170 -7.93 -9.98 -1.63
N ARG A 171 -8.36 -10.65 -0.55
CA ARG A 171 -9.64 -10.41 0.13
C ARG A 171 -9.59 -9.23 1.11
N ARG A 172 -8.41 -8.66 1.36
CA ARG A 172 -8.27 -7.45 2.19
C ARG A 172 -8.63 -6.21 1.39
N THR A 173 -8.96 -5.14 2.10
CA THR A 173 -9.18 -3.82 1.49
C THR A 173 -7.99 -3.41 0.63
N ALA A 174 -8.26 -2.97 -0.60
CA ALA A 174 -7.25 -2.40 -1.49
C ALA A 174 -7.05 -0.90 -1.21
N PHE A 175 -5.80 -0.50 -0.99
CA PHE A 175 -5.35 0.88 -0.81
C PHE A 175 -4.59 1.38 -2.07
N PRO A 176 -4.23 2.67 -2.16
CA PRO A 176 -3.57 3.25 -3.34
C PRO A 176 -2.19 2.67 -3.64
N HIS A 177 -1.30 2.53 -2.64
CA HIS A 177 0.01 1.92 -2.91
C HIS A 177 -0.13 0.40 -2.96
N ARG A 178 0.14 -0.18 -4.12
CA ARG A 178 -0.12 -1.59 -4.41
C ARG A 178 1.16 -2.30 -4.84
N ALA A 179 1.27 -3.56 -4.43
CA ALA A 179 2.28 -4.46 -4.95
C ALA A 179 1.70 -5.85 -5.17
N ALA A 180 2.28 -6.57 -6.12
CA ALA A 180 1.99 -7.95 -6.38
C ALA A 180 3.28 -8.71 -6.67
N VAL A 181 3.42 -9.91 -6.10
CA VAL A 181 4.51 -10.83 -6.44
C VAL A 181 3.90 -12.04 -7.14
N VAL A 182 4.32 -12.30 -8.39
CA VAL A 182 3.92 -13.47 -9.17
C VAL A 182 5.14 -14.38 -9.32
N ALA A 183 5.13 -15.50 -8.60
CA ALA A 183 6.29 -16.35 -8.38
C ALA A 183 6.02 -17.80 -8.81
N ALA A 184 7.04 -18.50 -9.32
CA ALA A 184 6.91 -19.92 -9.69
C ALA A 184 6.89 -20.83 -8.45
N GLY A 185 7.42 -20.36 -7.33
CA GLY A 185 7.44 -21.09 -6.06
C GLY A 185 7.90 -20.20 -4.91
N ARG A 186 8.13 -20.82 -3.74
CA ARG A 186 8.53 -20.11 -2.51
C ARG A 186 9.78 -19.25 -2.67
N GLU A 187 10.84 -19.78 -3.30
CA GLU A 187 12.12 -19.08 -3.40
C GLU A 187 11.97 -17.73 -4.13
N ASP A 188 11.31 -17.76 -5.29
CA ASP A 188 10.98 -16.56 -6.07
C ASP A 188 10.06 -15.59 -5.34
N LEU A 189 9.11 -16.11 -4.54
CA LEU A 189 8.19 -15.31 -3.74
C LEU A 189 8.95 -14.57 -2.64
N VAL A 190 9.80 -15.28 -1.89
CA VAL A 190 10.60 -14.72 -0.81
C VAL A 190 11.61 -13.70 -1.37
N ALA A 191 12.28 -14.01 -2.48
CA ALA A 191 13.20 -13.10 -3.15
C ALA A 191 12.50 -11.81 -3.62
N GLY A 192 11.33 -11.95 -4.27
CA GLY A 192 10.53 -10.80 -4.69
C GLY A 192 10.08 -9.92 -3.52
N LEU A 193 9.58 -10.52 -2.43
CA LEU A 193 9.19 -9.78 -1.22
C LEU A 193 10.39 -9.12 -0.53
N ALA A 194 11.57 -9.74 -0.57
CA ALA A 194 12.80 -9.17 -0.01
C ALA A 194 13.32 -7.98 -0.82
N ALA A 195 13.31 -8.05 -2.15
CA ALA A 195 13.66 -6.94 -3.03
C ALA A 195 12.66 -5.78 -2.85
N LEU A 196 11.36 -6.10 -2.82
CA LEU A 196 10.32 -5.11 -2.58
C LEU A 196 10.48 -4.43 -1.22
N ALA A 197 10.79 -5.17 -0.15
CA ALA A 197 11.03 -4.58 1.17
C ALA A 197 12.20 -3.57 1.21
N GLN A 198 13.18 -3.74 0.31
CA GLN A 198 14.33 -2.84 0.16
C GLN A 198 14.07 -1.71 -0.85
N GLY A 199 12.91 -1.70 -1.52
CA GLY A 199 12.61 -0.75 -2.59
C GLY A 199 13.34 -1.05 -3.90
N GLU A 200 13.86 -2.26 -4.07
CA GLU A 200 14.63 -2.69 -5.24
C GLU A 200 13.73 -3.33 -6.31
N PRO A 201 14.07 -3.17 -7.61
CA PRO A 201 13.34 -3.84 -8.69
C PRO A 201 13.61 -5.34 -8.70
N HIS A 202 12.58 -6.13 -9.00
CA HIS A 202 12.70 -7.58 -9.18
C HIS A 202 11.74 -8.07 -10.27
N PRO A 203 12.11 -9.04 -11.13
CA PRO A 203 11.27 -9.46 -12.27
C PRO A 203 9.89 -10.01 -11.90
N THR A 204 9.74 -10.56 -10.68
CA THR A 204 8.46 -11.10 -10.17
C THR A 204 7.61 -10.06 -9.46
N VAL A 205 8.12 -8.85 -9.24
CA VAL A 205 7.47 -7.79 -8.45
C VAL A 205 6.87 -6.74 -9.37
N LEU A 206 5.58 -6.48 -9.15
CA LEU A 206 4.85 -5.38 -9.74
C LEU A 206 4.53 -4.41 -8.61
N ARG A 207 4.76 -3.12 -8.84
CA ARG A 207 4.55 -2.07 -7.86
C ARG A 207 4.01 -0.84 -8.56
N GLY A 208 3.02 -0.20 -7.95
CA GLY A 208 2.42 1.01 -8.49
C GLY A 208 1.57 1.73 -7.47
N GLU A 209 1.12 2.91 -7.85
CA GLU A 209 0.10 3.67 -7.14
C GLU A 209 -1.18 3.68 -7.98
N ALA A 210 -2.24 3.09 -7.43
CA ALA A 210 -3.52 3.01 -8.08
C ALA A 210 -4.17 4.39 -8.19
N ARG A 211 -4.40 4.83 -9.43
CA ARG A 211 -5.14 6.04 -9.72
C ARG A 211 -6.63 5.78 -9.53
N ALA A 212 -7.31 6.64 -8.78
CA ALA A 212 -8.75 6.49 -8.55
C ALA A 212 -9.51 6.60 -9.89
N GLY A 213 -10.47 5.70 -10.11
CA GLY A 213 -11.31 5.71 -11.31
C GLY A 213 -10.57 5.35 -12.60
N ALA A 214 -9.57 4.46 -12.54
CA ALA A 214 -8.88 3.97 -13.74
C ALA A 214 -9.89 3.47 -14.79
N ARG A 215 -9.69 3.92 -16.04
CA ARG A 215 -10.54 3.57 -17.19
C ARG A 215 -9.69 2.81 -18.22
N PRO A 216 -9.56 1.47 -18.11
CA PRO A 216 -8.72 0.70 -19.01
C PRO A 216 -9.17 0.86 -20.46
N VAL A 217 -8.22 1.00 -21.38
CA VAL A 217 -8.47 0.98 -22.83
C VAL A 217 -7.85 -0.29 -23.40
N PHE A 218 -8.64 -1.10 -24.12
CA PHE A 218 -8.10 -2.28 -24.78
C PHE A 218 -7.56 -1.92 -26.15
N LEU A 219 -6.27 -2.17 -26.37
CA LEU A 219 -5.58 -1.99 -27.64
C LEU A 219 -5.47 -3.35 -28.33
N PHE A 220 -5.93 -3.42 -29.58
CA PHE A 220 -5.91 -4.64 -30.38
C PHE A 220 -4.86 -4.51 -31.50
N PRO A 221 -3.70 -5.19 -31.38
CA PRO A 221 -2.65 -5.08 -32.38
C PRO A 221 -3.06 -5.71 -33.73
N GLY A 222 -2.39 -5.24 -34.78
CA GLY A 222 -2.53 -5.79 -36.12
C GLY A 222 -1.72 -7.07 -36.35
N GLN A 223 -1.47 -7.36 -37.64
CA GLN A 223 -0.58 -8.46 -38.05
C GLN A 223 0.88 -8.21 -37.62
N GLY A 224 1.60 -9.27 -37.27
CA GLY A 224 3.01 -9.24 -36.86
C GLY A 224 3.25 -9.71 -35.41
N THR A 225 2.18 -9.88 -34.62
CA THR A 225 2.23 -10.34 -33.23
C THR A 225 2.20 -11.86 -33.09
N GLN A 226 1.83 -12.58 -34.15
CA GLN A 226 1.67 -14.04 -34.15
C GLN A 226 2.98 -14.79 -33.92
N TRP A 227 2.87 -15.96 -33.30
CA TRP A 227 3.95 -16.93 -33.12
C TRP A 227 3.38 -18.33 -32.89
N ALA A 228 4.12 -19.37 -33.29
CA ALA A 228 3.69 -20.76 -33.15
C ALA A 228 3.54 -21.17 -31.69
N GLY A 229 2.42 -21.80 -31.33
CA GLY A 229 2.11 -22.18 -29.95
C GLY A 229 1.54 -21.06 -29.07
N MET A 230 1.24 -19.88 -29.63
CA MET A 230 0.67 -18.77 -28.87
C MET A 230 -0.64 -19.16 -28.17
N ALA A 231 -0.75 -18.81 -26.88
CA ALA A 231 -1.93 -19.00 -26.05
C ALA A 231 -2.44 -20.46 -25.92
N VAL A 232 -1.70 -21.46 -26.41
CA VAL A 232 -2.09 -22.89 -26.32
C VAL A 232 -2.19 -23.34 -24.87
N ASP A 233 -1.27 -22.90 -24.00
CA ASP A 233 -1.27 -23.25 -22.57
C ASP A 233 -2.52 -22.73 -21.84
N LEU A 234 -3.15 -21.67 -22.35
CA LEU A 234 -4.39 -21.14 -21.78
C LEU A 234 -5.60 -22.06 -22.03
N LEU A 235 -5.55 -22.94 -23.04
CA LEU A 235 -6.64 -23.87 -23.33
C LEU A 235 -6.89 -24.85 -22.18
N GLY A 236 -5.82 -25.33 -21.54
CA GLY A 236 -5.93 -26.25 -20.40
C GLY A 236 -6.07 -25.54 -19.05
N SER A 237 -5.54 -24.32 -18.96
CA SER A 237 -5.43 -23.61 -17.68
C SER A 237 -6.52 -22.54 -17.45
N THR A 238 -7.23 -22.10 -18.48
CA THR A 238 -8.20 -21.00 -18.39
C THR A 238 -9.50 -21.34 -19.15
N PRO A 239 -10.53 -21.87 -18.47
CA PRO A 239 -11.77 -22.34 -19.13
C PRO A 239 -12.46 -21.28 -20.00
N VAL A 240 -12.55 -20.02 -19.52
CA VAL A 240 -13.14 -18.91 -20.28
C VAL A 240 -12.43 -18.66 -21.60
N PHE A 241 -11.10 -18.82 -21.63
CA PHE A 241 -10.33 -18.70 -22.87
C PHE A 241 -10.68 -19.82 -23.85
N ALA A 242 -10.71 -21.07 -23.35
CA ALA A 242 -11.01 -22.25 -24.16
C ALA A 242 -12.42 -22.19 -24.76
N GLU A 243 -13.41 -21.82 -23.97
CA GLU A 243 -14.80 -21.66 -24.41
C GLU A 243 -14.93 -20.58 -25.48
N ARG A 244 -14.32 -19.40 -25.25
CA ARG A 244 -14.40 -18.30 -26.20
C ARG A 244 -13.65 -18.60 -27.50
N LEU A 245 -12.52 -19.30 -27.42
CA LEU A 245 -11.76 -19.69 -28.60
C LEU A 245 -12.49 -20.74 -29.42
N ALA A 246 -13.17 -21.71 -28.77
CA ALA A 246 -14.03 -22.67 -29.45
C ALA A 246 -15.21 -22.00 -30.16
N ALA A 247 -15.81 -20.97 -29.57
CA ALA A 247 -16.84 -20.17 -30.23
C ALA A 247 -16.29 -19.42 -31.46
N CYS A 248 -15.10 -18.83 -31.36
CA CYS A 248 -14.44 -18.16 -32.49
C CYS A 248 -14.11 -19.16 -33.61
N ASP A 249 -13.61 -20.34 -33.25
CA ASP A 249 -13.34 -21.44 -34.19
C ASP A 249 -14.61 -21.85 -34.95
N ALA A 250 -15.70 -22.10 -34.23
CA ALA A 250 -16.99 -22.44 -34.84
C ALA A 250 -17.53 -21.35 -35.77
N ALA A 251 -17.35 -20.08 -35.43
CA ALA A 251 -17.78 -18.95 -36.25
C ALA A 251 -16.90 -18.74 -37.51
N LEU A 252 -15.61 -19.09 -37.45
CA LEU A 252 -14.66 -18.93 -38.55
C LEU A 252 -14.69 -20.09 -39.55
N ARG A 253 -14.89 -21.32 -39.07
CA ARG A 253 -14.89 -22.55 -39.89
C ARG A 253 -15.70 -22.46 -41.20
N PRO A 254 -16.91 -21.87 -41.24
CA PRO A 254 -17.68 -21.76 -42.48
C PRO A 254 -16.99 -20.93 -43.59
N TYR A 255 -16.07 -20.04 -43.22
CA TYR A 255 -15.38 -19.14 -44.15
C TYR A 255 -13.94 -19.59 -44.44
N THR A 256 -13.28 -20.19 -43.46
CA THR A 256 -11.88 -20.64 -43.56
C THR A 256 -11.75 -22.05 -44.12
N GLY A 257 -12.71 -22.95 -43.81
CA GLY A 257 -12.63 -24.37 -44.13
C GLY A 257 -11.66 -25.18 -43.24
N TRP A 258 -11.08 -24.55 -42.22
CA TRP A 258 -10.13 -25.17 -41.29
C TRP A 258 -10.34 -24.66 -39.85
N SER A 259 -9.77 -25.38 -38.88
CA SER A 259 -9.91 -25.14 -37.44
C SER A 259 -8.77 -24.27 -36.90
N VAL A 260 -9.12 -23.16 -36.24
CA VAL A 260 -8.17 -22.28 -35.52
C VAL A 260 -7.45 -23.04 -34.42
N LEU A 261 -8.17 -23.92 -33.71
CA LEU A 261 -7.58 -24.75 -32.66
C LEU A 261 -6.50 -25.67 -33.21
N ASP A 262 -6.72 -26.23 -34.38
CA ASP A 262 -5.78 -27.17 -35.02
C ASP A 262 -4.54 -26.42 -35.53
N VAL A 263 -4.71 -25.20 -36.07
CA VAL A 263 -3.60 -24.32 -36.45
C VAL A 263 -2.74 -23.94 -35.25
N LEU A 264 -3.35 -23.54 -34.12
CA LEU A 264 -2.61 -23.17 -32.91
C LEU A 264 -1.84 -24.35 -32.30
N ARG A 265 -2.41 -25.56 -32.37
CA ARG A 265 -1.77 -26.80 -31.90
C ARG A 265 -0.74 -27.36 -32.88
N GLY A 266 -0.70 -26.86 -34.12
CA GLY A 266 0.14 -27.43 -35.18
C GLY A 266 -0.27 -28.87 -35.54
N ALA A 267 -1.57 -29.16 -35.54
CA ALA A 267 -2.07 -30.49 -35.84
C ALA A 267 -1.84 -30.89 -37.31
N ASP A 268 -1.65 -32.18 -37.56
CA ASP A 268 -1.46 -32.71 -38.91
C ASP A 268 -2.64 -32.35 -39.83
N GLY A 269 -2.34 -31.76 -40.99
CA GLY A 269 -3.34 -31.32 -41.97
C GLY A 269 -3.91 -29.91 -41.74
N ALA A 270 -3.58 -29.24 -40.63
CA ALA A 270 -3.88 -27.82 -40.45
C ALA A 270 -2.94 -26.96 -41.31
N PRO A 271 -3.40 -25.80 -41.83
CA PRO A 271 -2.51 -24.87 -42.51
C PRO A 271 -1.46 -24.33 -41.54
N ALA A 272 -0.26 -24.06 -42.05
CA ALA A 272 0.79 -23.39 -41.29
C ALA A 272 0.31 -21.98 -40.89
N LEU A 273 0.79 -21.45 -39.76
CA LEU A 273 0.53 -20.09 -39.30
C LEU A 273 1.31 -19.06 -40.13
N GLU A 274 1.05 -19.07 -41.44
CA GLU A 274 1.70 -18.29 -42.47
C GLU A 274 0.65 -17.75 -43.43
N GLY A 275 0.92 -16.59 -44.02
CA GLY A 275 -0.04 -15.97 -44.92
C GLY A 275 -1.20 -15.26 -44.22
N THR A 276 -1.64 -14.17 -44.84
CA THR A 276 -2.63 -13.26 -44.25
C THR A 276 -3.98 -13.94 -44.00
N ASP A 277 -4.39 -14.83 -44.90
CA ASP A 277 -5.64 -15.59 -44.83
C ASP A 277 -5.72 -16.56 -43.65
N VAL A 278 -4.57 -16.97 -43.09
CA VAL A 278 -4.49 -17.78 -41.87
C VAL A 278 -4.19 -16.91 -40.64
N ILE A 279 -3.22 -16.00 -40.76
CA ILE A 279 -2.76 -15.17 -39.64
C ILE A 279 -3.86 -14.26 -39.10
N GLN A 280 -4.62 -13.59 -39.97
CA GLN A 280 -5.65 -12.64 -39.53
C GLN A 280 -6.78 -13.33 -38.73
N PRO A 281 -7.42 -14.41 -39.22
CA PRO A 281 -8.45 -15.11 -38.44
C PRO A 281 -7.95 -15.68 -37.11
N VAL A 282 -6.74 -16.25 -37.08
CA VAL A 282 -6.16 -16.82 -35.85
C VAL A 282 -5.88 -15.71 -34.83
N LEU A 283 -5.29 -14.59 -35.25
CA LEU A 283 -5.07 -13.44 -34.38
C LEU A 283 -6.38 -12.88 -33.83
N PHE A 284 -7.40 -12.71 -34.68
CA PHE A 284 -8.73 -12.29 -34.25
C PHE A 284 -9.28 -13.21 -33.15
N ALA A 285 -9.27 -14.52 -33.36
CA ALA A 285 -9.79 -15.49 -32.41
C ALA A 285 -9.05 -15.43 -31.06
N VAL A 286 -7.71 -15.33 -31.08
CA VAL A 286 -6.90 -15.19 -29.86
C VAL A 286 -7.20 -13.87 -29.14
N MET A 287 -7.21 -12.75 -29.85
CA MET A 287 -7.46 -11.44 -29.24
C MET A 287 -8.86 -11.32 -28.63
N VAL A 288 -9.90 -11.80 -29.32
CA VAL A 288 -11.27 -11.82 -28.81
C VAL A 288 -11.39 -12.73 -27.58
N SER A 289 -10.67 -13.85 -27.57
CA SER A 289 -10.66 -14.78 -26.42
C SER A 289 -9.91 -14.21 -25.22
N LEU A 290 -8.78 -13.54 -25.43
CA LEU A 290 -8.04 -12.83 -24.36
C LEU A 290 -8.85 -11.67 -23.77
N ALA A 291 -9.58 -10.91 -24.61
CA ALA A 291 -10.46 -9.86 -24.12
C ALA A 291 -11.55 -10.39 -23.20
N GLU A 292 -12.11 -11.56 -23.49
CA GLU A 292 -13.11 -12.20 -22.63
C GLU A 292 -12.52 -12.66 -21.29
N VAL A 293 -11.26 -13.15 -21.30
CA VAL A 293 -10.54 -13.45 -20.07
C VAL A 293 -10.34 -12.20 -19.22
N TRP A 294 -9.91 -11.08 -19.80
CA TRP A 294 -9.79 -9.84 -19.03
C TRP A 294 -11.11 -9.42 -18.38
N ARG A 295 -12.23 -9.53 -19.12
CA ARG A 295 -13.57 -9.21 -18.60
C ARG A 295 -14.01 -10.15 -17.48
N SER A 296 -13.70 -11.45 -17.58
CA SER A 296 -14.02 -12.43 -16.54
C SER A 296 -13.17 -12.24 -15.28
N LEU A 297 -11.98 -11.66 -15.43
CA LEU A 297 -11.11 -11.24 -14.33
C LEU A 297 -11.47 -9.85 -13.79
N GLY A 298 -12.61 -9.27 -14.16
CA GLY A 298 -13.12 -7.99 -13.64
C GLY A 298 -12.58 -6.74 -14.34
N VAL A 299 -11.62 -6.87 -15.26
CA VAL A 299 -11.06 -5.73 -16.02
C VAL A 299 -11.94 -5.47 -17.24
N ARG A 300 -12.70 -4.37 -17.20
CA ARG A 300 -13.60 -3.99 -18.30
C ARG A 300 -13.07 -2.75 -19.01
N PRO A 301 -13.02 -2.73 -20.36
CA PRO A 301 -12.56 -1.57 -21.10
C PRO A 301 -13.60 -0.45 -21.06
N ALA A 302 -13.15 0.78 -20.84
CA ALA A 302 -13.94 1.98 -21.07
C ALA A 302 -14.00 2.35 -22.55
N ALA A 303 -12.95 1.99 -23.31
CA ALA A 303 -12.90 2.10 -24.76
C ALA A 303 -12.03 1.00 -25.38
N VAL A 304 -12.22 0.77 -26.68
CA VAL A 304 -11.39 -0.10 -27.49
C VAL A 304 -10.76 0.69 -28.65
N VAL A 305 -9.52 0.35 -28.98
CA VAL A 305 -8.79 0.87 -30.14
C VAL A 305 -8.18 -0.33 -30.86
N GLY A 306 -8.39 -0.44 -32.17
CA GLY A 306 -7.70 -1.44 -32.97
C GLY A 306 -6.66 -0.82 -33.88
N HIS A 307 -5.63 -1.59 -34.21
CA HIS A 307 -4.63 -1.21 -35.20
C HIS A 307 -4.80 -2.06 -36.46
N SER A 308 -5.20 -1.44 -37.58
CA SER A 308 -5.48 -2.16 -38.83
C SER A 308 -6.51 -3.29 -38.62
N GLN A 309 -6.23 -4.53 -38.99
CA GLN A 309 -7.14 -5.67 -38.80
C GLN A 309 -7.53 -5.94 -37.32
N GLY A 310 -6.72 -5.48 -36.35
CA GLY A 310 -7.07 -5.59 -34.92
C GLY A 310 -8.36 -4.84 -34.58
N GLU A 311 -8.75 -3.89 -35.43
CA GLU A 311 -10.02 -3.16 -35.32
C GLU A 311 -11.27 -4.04 -35.47
N ILE A 312 -11.16 -5.16 -36.19
CA ILE A 312 -12.24 -6.14 -36.28
C ILE A 312 -12.45 -6.84 -34.93
N ALA A 313 -11.35 -7.16 -34.22
CA ALA A 313 -11.42 -7.72 -32.87
C ALA A 313 -11.99 -6.69 -31.88
N ALA A 314 -11.55 -5.43 -31.96
CA ALA A 314 -12.11 -4.34 -31.16
C ALA A 314 -13.63 -4.19 -31.38
N ALA A 315 -14.10 -4.21 -32.63
CA ALA A 315 -15.53 -4.11 -32.95
C ALA A 315 -16.35 -5.31 -32.45
N CYS A 316 -15.78 -6.51 -32.46
CA CYS A 316 -16.41 -7.69 -31.84
C CYS A 316 -16.49 -7.54 -30.32
N VAL A 317 -15.40 -7.12 -29.67
CA VAL A 317 -15.30 -7.03 -28.20
C VAL A 317 -16.18 -5.92 -27.63
N CYS A 318 -16.29 -4.76 -28.29
CA CYS A 318 -17.22 -3.72 -27.84
C CYS A 318 -18.69 -4.06 -28.15
N GLY A 319 -18.95 -5.07 -28.97
CA GLY A 319 -20.29 -5.52 -29.36
C GLY A 319 -20.83 -4.87 -30.63
N ALA A 320 -20.06 -4.00 -31.28
CA ALA A 320 -20.44 -3.36 -32.54
C ALA A 320 -20.67 -4.36 -33.67
N LEU A 321 -19.93 -5.47 -33.69
CA LEU A 321 -20.23 -6.63 -34.53
C LEU A 321 -20.60 -7.83 -33.68
N SER A 322 -21.44 -8.73 -34.22
CA SER A 322 -21.59 -10.07 -33.63
C SER A 322 -20.32 -10.89 -33.87
N LEU A 323 -20.18 -12.01 -33.16
CA LEU A 323 -19.02 -12.88 -33.37
C LEU A 323 -19.01 -13.43 -34.80
N GLU A 324 -20.18 -13.79 -35.33
CA GLU A 324 -20.39 -14.32 -36.67
C GLU A 324 -20.06 -13.27 -37.75
N ASP A 325 -20.55 -12.04 -37.58
CA ASP A 325 -20.26 -10.94 -38.51
C ASP A 325 -18.78 -10.57 -38.49
N ALA A 326 -18.15 -10.49 -37.31
CA ALA A 326 -16.73 -10.21 -37.21
C ALA A 326 -15.86 -11.35 -37.78
N ALA A 327 -16.26 -12.62 -37.56
CA ALA A 327 -15.62 -13.79 -38.16
C ALA A 327 -15.73 -13.77 -39.69
N LYS A 328 -16.90 -13.40 -40.23
CA LYS A 328 -17.10 -13.19 -41.66
C LYS A 328 -16.18 -12.11 -42.21
N VAL A 329 -16.12 -10.94 -41.55
CA VAL A 329 -15.28 -9.82 -41.96
C VAL A 329 -13.81 -10.23 -42.00
N VAL A 330 -13.27 -10.77 -40.92
CA VAL A 330 -11.83 -11.12 -40.87
C VAL A 330 -11.46 -12.21 -41.86
N ALA A 331 -12.27 -13.28 -41.99
CA ALA A 331 -11.94 -14.42 -42.84
C ALA A 331 -12.07 -14.09 -44.34
N LEU A 332 -13.13 -13.39 -44.74
CA LEU A 332 -13.33 -13.07 -46.15
C LEU A 332 -12.42 -11.92 -46.61
N ARG A 333 -12.18 -10.91 -45.74
CA ARG A 333 -11.21 -9.85 -46.02
C ARG A 333 -9.81 -10.41 -46.22
N SER A 334 -9.35 -11.26 -45.31
CA SER A 334 -8.01 -11.83 -45.37
C SER A 334 -7.81 -12.74 -46.59
N ARG A 335 -8.87 -13.46 -47.00
CA ARG A 335 -8.87 -14.27 -48.23
C ARG A 335 -8.76 -13.42 -49.49
N VAL A 336 -9.54 -12.34 -49.61
CA VAL A 336 -9.50 -11.46 -50.78
C VAL A 336 -8.13 -10.78 -50.91
N LEU A 337 -7.50 -10.42 -49.79
CA LEU A 337 -6.15 -9.86 -49.75
C LEU A 337 -5.09 -10.76 -50.39
N THR A 338 -5.31 -12.07 -50.49
CA THR A 338 -4.34 -12.99 -51.09
C THR A 338 -4.07 -12.71 -52.58
N ARG A 339 -4.99 -12.00 -53.27
CA ARG A 339 -4.82 -11.58 -54.67
C ARG A 339 -3.71 -10.57 -54.89
N LEU A 340 -3.38 -9.79 -53.85
CA LEU A 340 -2.33 -8.78 -53.89
C LEU A 340 -0.99 -9.28 -53.37
N ARG A 341 -0.86 -10.58 -53.09
CA ARG A 341 0.42 -11.16 -52.65
C ARG A 341 1.50 -10.91 -53.70
N GLY A 342 2.62 -10.36 -53.26
CA GLY A 342 3.78 -10.05 -54.09
C GLY A 342 3.64 -8.77 -54.92
N THR A 343 2.55 -8.00 -54.79
CA THR A 343 2.38 -6.77 -55.58
C THR A 343 2.97 -5.53 -54.89
N GLY A 344 3.33 -5.61 -53.61
CA GLY A 344 3.92 -4.49 -52.88
C GLY A 344 4.49 -4.89 -51.53
N GLY A 345 4.65 -3.92 -50.63
CA GLY A 345 5.10 -4.19 -49.28
C GLY A 345 4.89 -3.04 -48.31
N MET A 346 5.46 -3.19 -47.13
CA MET A 346 5.43 -2.16 -46.08
C MET A 346 6.77 -2.05 -45.35
N LEU A 347 7.15 -0.84 -44.98
CA LEU A 347 8.41 -0.49 -44.33
C LEU A 347 8.13 0.37 -43.09
N ALA A 348 8.48 -0.12 -41.90
CA ALA A 348 8.47 0.70 -40.69
C ALA A 348 9.66 1.67 -40.72
N VAL A 349 9.42 2.93 -40.41
CA VAL A 349 10.39 4.04 -40.54
C VAL A 349 10.39 4.85 -39.25
N ALA A 350 11.58 5.11 -38.70
CA ALA A 350 11.79 5.96 -37.53
C ALA A 350 11.71 7.46 -37.89
N LEU A 351 10.57 7.87 -38.44
CA LEU A 351 10.19 9.25 -38.74
C LEU A 351 8.74 9.48 -38.33
N SER A 352 8.40 10.73 -38.00
CA SER A 352 6.99 11.13 -37.92
C SER A 352 6.32 10.99 -39.29
N ALA A 353 5.00 10.78 -39.30
CA ALA A 353 4.23 10.69 -40.54
C ALA A 353 4.45 11.92 -41.46
N ALA A 354 4.40 13.13 -40.91
CA ALA A 354 4.62 14.36 -41.69
C ALA A 354 6.05 14.48 -42.28
N ALA A 355 7.06 14.00 -41.54
CA ALA A 355 8.43 13.96 -42.03
C ALA A 355 8.61 12.91 -43.14
N ALA A 356 7.97 11.75 -43.00
CA ALA A 356 7.96 10.72 -44.03
C ALA A 356 7.25 11.23 -45.30
N GLU A 357 6.03 11.78 -45.19
CA GLU A 357 5.29 12.38 -46.31
C GLU A 357 6.13 13.38 -47.11
N SER A 358 6.87 14.26 -46.41
CA SER A 358 7.75 15.23 -47.07
C SER A 358 8.89 14.58 -47.86
N ARG A 359 9.41 13.45 -47.39
CA ARG A 359 10.47 12.68 -48.05
C ARG A 359 9.97 11.75 -49.15
N LEU A 360 8.69 11.39 -49.14
CA LEU A 360 8.09 10.48 -50.12
C LEU A 360 7.75 11.16 -51.46
N ARG A 361 7.80 12.50 -51.54
CA ARG A 361 7.52 13.26 -52.78
C ARG A 361 8.19 12.73 -54.06
N PRO A 362 9.45 12.24 -54.05
CA PRO A 362 10.06 11.66 -55.25
C PRO A 362 9.38 10.38 -55.77
N TRP A 363 8.57 9.72 -54.93
CA TRP A 363 7.82 8.49 -55.23
C TRP A 363 6.30 8.73 -55.20
N ASP A 364 5.85 9.96 -55.49
CA ASP A 364 4.42 10.29 -55.58
C ASP A 364 3.68 9.31 -56.50
N GLY A 365 2.59 8.73 -56.00
CA GLY A 365 1.80 7.71 -56.72
C GLY A 365 2.34 6.29 -56.63
N ARG A 366 3.46 6.06 -55.94
CA ARG A 366 4.05 4.72 -55.71
C ARG A 366 4.19 4.37 -54.23
N LEU A 367 4.41 5.37 -53.36
CA LEU A 367 4.52 5.20 -51.91
C LEU A 367 3.59 6.13 -51.15
N TRP A 368 3.07 5.65 -50.01
CA TRP A 368 2.22 6.41 -49.09
C TRP A 368 2.59 6.12 -47.65
N VAL A 369 2.35 7.07 -46.75
CA VAL A 369 2.31 6.76 -45.32
C VAL A 369 1.01 6.00 -45.03
N ALA A 370 1.17 4.74 -44.64
CA ALA A 370 0.08 3.80 -44.38
C ALA A 370 -0.32 3.75 -42.91
N VAL A 371 0.61 4.03 -42.00
CA VAL A 371 0.36 4.01 -40.55
C VAL A 371 1.04 5.18 -39.87
N HIS A 372 0.27 5.95 -39.13
CA HIS A 372 0.68 7.00 -38.22
C HIS A 372 0.87 6.37 -36.84
N SER A 373 2.03 5.75 -36.62
CA SER A 373 2.30 4.95 -35.41
C SER A 373 2.54 5.81 -34.18
N GLY A 374 3.30 6.90 -34.29
CA GLY A 374 3.64 7.76 -33.17
C GLY A 374 4.47 8.99 -33.56
N PRO A 375 4.89 9.81 -32.58
CA PRO A 375 5.55 11.09 -32.85
C PRO A 375 6.88 10.96 -33.59
N SER A 376 7.52 9.79 -33.55
CA SER A 376 8.78 9.49 -34.24
C SER A 376 8.77 8.17 -35.02
N SER A 377 7.59 7.59 -35.25
CA SER A 377 7.41 6.30 -35.91
C SER A 377 6.24 6.32 -36.88
N CYS A 378 6.43 5.73 -38.06
CA CYS A 378 5.36 5.50 -39.04
C CYS A 378 5.66 4.25 -39.88
N VAL A 379 4.69 3.84 -40.70
CA VAL A 379 4.87 2.79 -41.71
C VAL A 379 4.54 3.35 -43.08
N VAL A 380 5.46 3.16 -44.02
CA VAL A 380 5.30 3.47 -45.44
C VAL A 380 4.90 2.20 -46.18
N ALA A 381 4.00 2.28 -47.15
CA ALA A 381 3.58 1.16 -47.98
C ALA A 381 3.48 1.57 -49.45
N GLY A 382 3.65 0.61 -50.35
CA GLY A 382 3.60 0.85 -51.79
C GLY A 382 4.36 -0.20 -52.60
N ASP A 383 4.84 0.19 -53.77
CA ASP A 383 5.58 -0.69 -54.68
C ASP A 383 6.87 -1.23 -54.02
N ALA A 384 7.17 -2.51 -54.25
CA ALA A 384 8.29 -3.17 -53.57
C ALA A 384 9.66 -2.55 -53.90
N ASP A 385 9.88 -2.18 -55.16
CA ASP A 385 11.11 -1.54 -55.65
C ASP A 385 11.23 -0.09 -55.17
N ALA A 386 10.13 0.67 -55.16
CA ALA A 386 10.11 2.02 -54.60
C ALA A 386 10.44 2.03 -53.10
N LEU A 387 9.96 1.03 -52.34
CA LEU A 387 10.31 0.90 -50.92
C LEU A 387 11.81 0.64 -50.72
N ASP A 388 12.43 -0.12 -51.62
CA ASP A 388 13.86 -0.43 -51.55
C ASP A 388 14.70 0.82 -51.92
N GLU A 389 14.27 1.59 -52.93
CA GLU A 389 14.84 2.89 -53.28
C GLU A 389 14.72 3.90 -52.12
N PHE A 390 13.55 3.98 -51.49
CA PHE A 390 13.30 4.87 -50.34
C PHE A 390 14.13 4.47 -49.12
N ALA A 391 14.24 3.17 -48.82
CA ALA A 391 15.10 2.67 -47.75
C ALA A 391 16.58 3.01 -48.00
N ALA A 392 17.05 2.86 -49.24
CA ALA A 392 18.41 3.25 -49.63
C ALA A 392 18.62 4.77 -49.51
N ALA A 393 17.63 5.58 -49.91
CA ALA A 393 17.68 7.04 -49.78
C ALA A 393 17.66 7.53 -48.32
N CYS A 394 17.04 6.76 -47.42
CA CYS A 394 17.09 7.02 -45.98
C CYS A 394 18.51 6.82 -45.39
N GLY A 395 19.27 5.86 -45.93
CA GLY A 395 20.61 5.49 -45.46
C GLY A 395 20.63 5.13 -43.97
N ASP A 396 21.79 5.26 -43.34
CA ASP A 396 21.96 4.97 -41.90
C ASP A 396 21.34 6.03 -40.98
N ALA A 397 20.94 7.18 -41.52
CA ALA A 397 20.40 8.30 -40.75
C ALA A 397 18.98 8.04 -40.23
N VAL A 398 18.22 7.17 -40.90
CA VAL A 398 16.84 6.83 -40.52
C VAL A 398 16.72 5.32 -40.44
N ARG A 399 16.35 4.82 -39.27
CA ARG A 399 16.14 3.38 -39.07
C ARG A 399 14.92 2.92 -39.85
N THR A 400 15.10 1.94 -40.73
CA THR A 400 14.01 1.30 -41.48
C THR A 400 13.97 -0.20 -41.22
N ARG A 401 12.77 -0.80 -41.18
CA ARG A 401 12.58 -2.24 -41.02
C ARG A 401 11.44 -2.74 -41.90
N ARG A 402 11.69 -3.73 -42.74
CA ARG A 402 10.65 -4.38 -43.56
C ARG A 402 9.62 -5.04 -42.63
N VAL A 403 8.34 -4.83 -42.91
CA VAL A 403 7.25 -5.54 -42.24
C VAL A 403 6.99 -6.83 -43.03
N ALA A 404 6.70 -7.93 -42.35
CA ALA A 404 6.40 -9.22 -42.96
C ALA A 404 4.98 -9.23 -43.58
N VAL A 405 4.80 -8.41 -44.61
CA VAL A 405 3.59 -8.23 -45.42
C VAL A 405 4.04 -7.98 -46.86
N ASP A 406 3.51 -8.76 -47.80
CA ASP A 406 3.88 -8.78 -49.22
C ASP A 406 2.86 -8.06 -50.12
N TYR A 407 2.12 -7.11 -49.55
CA TYR A 407 1.18 -6.21 -50.24
C TYR A 407 1.14 -4.85 -49.55
N ALA A 408 0.77 -3.81 -50.29
CA ALA A 408 0.75 -2.43 -49.82
C ALA A 408 -0.57 -2.04 -49.12
N SER A 409 -0.87 -2.64 -47.95
CA SER A 409 -2.09 -2.32 -47.19
C SER A 409 -2.16 -0.84 -46.80
N HIS A 410 -3.38 -0.31 -46.62
CA HIS A 410 -3.61 1.10 -46.27
C HIS A 410 -3.14 2.10 -47.34
N THR A 411 -3.24 1.70 -48.61
CA THR A 411 -2.89 2.53 -49.78
C THR A 411 -3.92 2.36 -50.91
N PRO A 412 -3.88 3.20 -51.97
CA PRO A 412 -4.73 3.06 -53.16
C PRO A 412 -4.69 1.69 -53.84
N HIS A 413 -3.64 0.88 -53.64
CA HIS A 413 -3.58 -0.50 -54.12
C HIS A 413 -4.78 -1.36 -53.70
N MET A 414 -5.43 -1.02 -52.58
CA MET A 414 -6.60 -1.76 -52.10
C MET A 414 -7.86 -1.53 -52.97
N GLU A 415 -7.88 -0.50 -53.82
CA GLU A 415 -9.04 -0.18 -54.68
C GLU A 415 -9.41 -1.33 -55.62
N GLU A 416 -8.44 -2.14 -56.05
CA GLU A 416 -8.66 -3.35 -56.86
C GLU A 416 -9.56 -4.38 -56.17
N LEU A 417 -9.64 -4.35 -54.84
CA LEU A 417 -10.41 -5.29 -54.03
C LEU A 417 -11.79 -4.74 -53.63
N CYS A 418 -12.12 -3.50 -53.98
CA CYS A 418 -13.32 -2.80 -53.51
C CYS A 418 -14.61 -3.58 -53.79
N ASP A 419 -14.90 -3.85 -55.06
CA ASP A 419 -16.16 -4.47 -55.47
C ASP A 419 -16.32 -5.89 -54.90
N GLU A 420 -15.23 -6.66 -54.87
CA GLU A 420 -15.23 -8.01 -54.31
C GLU A 420 -15.44 -7.98 -52.79
N LEU A 421 -14.75 -7.10 -52.06
CA LEU A 421 -14.92 -6.95 -50.61
C LEU A 421 -16.34 -6.54 -50.26
N LEU A 422 -16.91 -5.56 -50.98
CA LEU A 422 -18.29 -5.13 -50.76
C LEU A 422 -19.28 -6.28 -51.01
N THR A 423 -19.03 -7.10 -52.02
CA THR A 423 -19.87 -8.27 -52.35
C THR A 423 -19.78 -9.36 -51.29
N VAL A 424 -18.56 -9.77 -50.90
CA VAL A 424 -18.39 -10.90 -49.96
C VAL A 424 -18.79 -10.53 -48.53
N LEU A 425 -18.68 -9.26 -48.16
CA LEU A 425 -19.08 -8.72 -46.86
C LEU A 425 -20.52 -8.22 -46.82
N ASP A 426 -21.32 -8.45 -47.87
CA ASP A 426 -22.75 -8.11 -47.86
C ASP A 426 -23.47 -8.76 -46.66
N GLY A 427 -24.44 -8.05 -46.09
CA GLY A 427 -25.23 -8.52 -44.96
C GLY A 427 -24.58 -8.42 -43.56
N VAL A 428 -23.34 -7.94 -43.44
CA VAL A 428 -22.74 -7.57 -42.13
C VAL A 428 -23.57 -6.46 -41.50
N ARG A 429 -23.99 -6.61 -40.23
CA ARG A 429 -24.88 -5.66 -39.55
C ARG A 429 -24.20 -5.03 -38.34
N PRO A 430 -23.63 -3.82 -38.47
CA PRO A 430 -23.13 -3.08 -37.32
C PRO A 430 -24.24 -2.74 -36.33
N ARG A 431 -23.87 -2.69 -35.04
CA ARG A 431 -24.75 -2.43 -33.91
C ARG A 431 -24.20 -1.30 -33.06
N ARG A 432 -25.08 -0.61 -32.33
CA ARG A 432 -24.67 0.34 -31.31
C ARG A 432 -24.09 -0.41 -30.10
N ALA A 433 -22.83 -0.16 -29.80
CA ALA A 433 -22.10 -0.68 -28.65
C ALA A 433 -22.23 0.23 -27.42
N GLU A 434 -22.14 -0.36 -26.22
CA GLU A 434 -22.02 0.39 -24.96
C GLU A 434 -20.58 0.81 -24.67
N ILE A 435 -19.61 -0.03 -25.04
CA ILE A 435 -18.18 0.27 -24.90
C ILE A 435 -17.78 1.20 -26.05
N ALA A 436 -17.13 2.32 -25.72
CA ALA A 436 -16.71 3.30 -26.72
C ALA A 436 -15.69 2.68 -27.69
N PHE A 437 -15.86 2.99 -28.98
CA PHE A 437 -14.98 2.51 -30.04
C PHE A 437 -14.26 3.71 -30.66
N CYS A 438 -12.92 3.70 -30.59
CA CYS A 438 -12.09 4.71 -31.22
C CYS A 438 -11.48 4.11 -32.49
N SER A 439 -11.93 4.63 -33.63
CA SER A 439 -11.55 4.20 -34.97
C SER A 439 -10.14 4.65 -35.28
N SER A 440 -9.30 3.71 -35.72
CA SER A 440 -7.99 4.05 -36.27
C SER A 440 -8.04 4.54 -37.71
N LEU A 441 -9.16 4.39 -38.40
CA LEU A 441 -9.37 5.00 -39.71
C LEU A 441 -9.64 6.51 -39.57
N GLU A 442 -10.55 6.88 -38.67
CA GLU A 442 -10.93 8.29 -38.46
C GLU A 442 -9.95 9.02 -37.54
N GLY A 443 -9.30 8.30 -36.61
CA GLY A 443 -8.42 8.87 -35.59
C GLY A 443 -9.17 9.38 -34.36
N GLY A 444 -10.34 8.81 -34.05
CA GLY A 444 -11.22 9.29 -32.98
C GLY A 444 -12.43 8.40 -32.71
N PHE A 445 -13.29 8.80 -31.77
CA PHE A 445 -14.51 8.08 -31.43
C PHE A 445 -15.55 8.18 -32.55
N VAL A 446 -16.17 7.05 -32.89
CA VAL A 446 -17.21 6.96 -33.93
C VAL A 446 -18.44 6.23 -33.43
N GLU A 447 -19.59 6.49 -34.07
CA GLU A 447 -20.82 5.76 -33.79
C GLU A 447 -20.75 4.35 -34.39
N THR A 448 -20.85 3.34 -33.53
CA THR A 448 -20.58 1.94 -33.92
C THR A 448 -21.60 1.34 -34.89
N SER A 449 -22.77 1.96 -35.05
CA SER A 449 -23.72 1.64 -36.11
C SER A 449 -23.23 1.99 -37.52
N GLU A 450 -22.16 2.77 -37.65
CA GLU A 450 -21.59 3.19 -38.93
C GLU A 450 -20.52 2.23 -39.48
N LEU A 451 -20.16 1.17 -38.72
CA LEU A 451 -19.17 0.14 -39.09
C LEU A 451 -19.69 -0.83 -40.16
N SER A 452 -20.22 -0.27 -41.24
CA SER A 452 -20.82 -0.95 -42.39
C SER A 452 -19.79 -1.75 -43.20
N THR A 453 -20.25 -2.54 -44.15
CA THR A 453 -19.40 -3.19 -45.15
C THR A 453 -18.44 -2.20 -45.85
N ARG A 454 -18.91 -0.98 -46.17
CA ARG A 454 -18.05 0.06 -46.77
C ARG A 454 -16.97 0.51 -45.79
N TYR A 455 -17.30 0.66 -44.51
CA TYR A 455 -16.32 1.00 -43.48
C TYR A 455 -15.15 0.00 -43.46
N TRP A 456 -15.41 -1.30 -43.56
CA TRP A 456 -14.36 -2.32 -43.53
C TRP A 456 -13.46 -2.31 -44.77
N PHE A 457 -13.99 -1.88 -45.92
CA PHE A 457 -13.16 -1.57 -47.08
C PHE A 457 -12.30 -0.32 -46.84
N GLU A 458 -12.91 0.77 -46.38
CA GLU A 458 -12.18 2.01 -46.07
C GLU A 458 -11.12 1.81 -44.99
N ASN A 459 -11.37 0.97 -43.97
CA ASN A 459 -10.39 0.59 -42.95
C ASN A 459 -9.17 -0.12 -43.55
N LEU A 460 -9.37 -0.90 -44.61
CA LEU A 460 -8.28 -1.57 -45.32
C LEU A 460 -7.54 -0.62 -46.26
N ARG A 461 -8.25 0.32 -46.89
CA ARG A 461 -7.73 1.27 -47.88
C ARG A 461 -7.04 2.46 -47.21
N GLY A 462 -7.68 3.11 -46.25
CA GLY A 462 -7.22 4.34 -45.62
C GLY A 462 -6.03 4.14 -44.68
N PRO A 463 -5.28 5.21 -44.39
CA PRO A 463 -4.16 5.17 -43.45
C PRO A 463 -4.66 4.90 -42.02
N VAL A 464 -3.86 4.17 -41.25
CA VAL A 464 -4.12 3.90 -39.82
C VAL A 464 -3.60 5.06 -38.97
N ARG A 465 -4.52 5.85 -38.43
CA ARG A 465 -4.33 7.00 -37.52
C ARG A 465 -4.24 6.56 -36.05
N PHE A 466 -3.27 5.70 -35.75
CA PHE A 466 -3.12 5.15 -34.39
C PHE A 466 -2.71 6.21 -33.38
N GLN A 467 -1.78 7.09 -33.75
CA GLN A 467 -1.36 8.25 -32.94
C GLN A 467 -2.54 9.13 -32.53
N GLU A 468 -3.40 9.50 -33.46
CA GLU A 468 -4.58 10.31 -33.21
C GLU A 468 -5.58 9.56 -32.30
N SER A 469 -5.78 8.26 -32.54
CA SER A 469 -6.68 7.42 -31.73
C SER A 469 -6.24 7.32 -30.27
N VAL A 470 -4.95 7.08 -30.02
CA VAL A 470 -4.40 7.02 -28.66
C VAL A 470 -4.51 8.39 -27.97
N ARG A 471 -4.22 9.49 -28.68
CA ARG A 471 -4.41 10.84 -28.13
C ARG A 471 -5.88 11.12 -27.78
N ALA A 472 -6.82 10.67 -28.60
CA ALA A 472 -8.24 10.87 -28.36
C ALA A 472 -8.71 10.16 -27.09
N VAL A 473 -8.33 8.88 -26.90
CA VAL A 473 -8.70 8.13 -25.68
C VAL A 473 -7.94 8.61 -24.44
N ALA A 474 -6.66 8.98 -24.56
CA ALA A 474 -5.88 9.51 -23.46
C ALA A 474 -6.42 10.89 -23.00
N GLY A 475 -6.74 11.77 -23.96
CA GLY A 475 -7.38 13.06 -23.72
C GLY A 475 -8.78 12.96 -23.11
N ALA A 476 -9.46 11.81 -23.25
CA ALA A 476 -10.72 11.50 -22.58
C ALA A 476 -10.55 10.98 -21.14
N GLY A 477 -9.33 11.03 -20.59
CA GLY A 477 -9.01 10.71 -19.20
C GLY A 477 -8.56 9.26 -18.95
N SER A 478 -8.30 8.48 -20.00
CA SER A 478 -7.78 7.12 -19.85
C SER A 478 -6.26 7.14 -19.69
N THR A 479 -5.76 6.55 -18.59
CA THR A 479 -4.33 6.47 -18.29
C THR A 479 -3.78 5.06 -18.23
N LEU A 480 -4.62 4.05 -18.49
CA LEU A 480 -4.24 2.64 -18.47
C LEU A 480 -4.64 1.98 -19.78
N PHE A 481 -3.66 1.45 -20.49
CA PHE A 481 -3.84 0.73 -21.74
C PHE A 481 -3.51 -0.74 -21.54
N VAL A 482 -4.34 -1.62 -22.08
CA VAL A 482 -4.12 -3.07 -22.07
C VAL A 482 -3.99 -3.52 -23.52
N GLU A 483 -2.80 -3.92 -23.93
CA GLU A 483 -2.58 -4.51 -25.24
C GLU A 483 -3.03 -5.98 -25.21
N VAL A 484 -4.17 -6.22 -25.85
CA VAL A 484 -4.86 -7.51 -25.90
C VAL A 484 -4.39 -8.28 -27.13
N GLY A 485 -3.32 -9.06 -26.96
CA GLY A 485 -2.76 -9.86 -28.04
C GLY A 485 -1.69 -10.84 -27.58
N PRO A 486 -1.19 -11.67 -28.52
CA PRO A 486 -0.20 -12.72 -28.23
C PRO A 486 1.23 -12.19 -28.01
N HIS A 487 1.50 -10.93 -28.35
CA HIS A 487 2.80 -10.28 -28.17
C HIS A 487 2.66 -8.75 -28.25
N PRO A 488 3.34 -7.97 -27.37
CA PRO A 488 3.30 -6.51 -27.43
C PRO A 488 4.07 -5.95 -28.63
N VAL A 489 3.41 -5.08 -29.37
CA VAL A 489 4.00 -4.24 -30.44
C VAL A 489 3.51 -2.80 -30.38
N LEU A 490 2.39 -2.51 -29.73
CA LEU A 490 1.81 -1.16 -29.64
C LEU A 490 2.26 -0.38 -28.41
N GLY A 491 2.75 -1.07 -27.37
CA GLY A 491 3.06 -0.43 -26.10
C GLY A 491 4.08 0.71 -26.17
N GLY A 492 5.17 0.54 -26.93
CA GLY A 492 6.19 1.57 -27.09
C GLY A 492 5.63 2.83 -27.74
N ASP A 493 4.95 2.68 -28.90
CA ASP A 493 4.32 3.79 -29.59
C ASP A 493 3.27 4.48 -28.72
N THR A 494 2.46 3.72 -27.97
CA THR A 494 1.43 4.26 -27.06
C THR A 494 2.05 5.12 -25.96
N GLN A 495 3.15 4.67 -25.35
CA GLN A 495 3.90 5.43 -24.34
C GLN A 495 4.48 6.71 -24.93
N ASP A 496 5.11 6.63 -26.10
CA ASP A 496 5.68 7.79 -26.80
C ASP A 496 4.60 8.83 -27.14
N ILE A 497 3.43 8.38 -27.61
CA ILE A 497 2.28 9.26 -27.92
C ILE A 497 1.78 9.98 -26.66
N CYS A 498 1.64 9.27 -25.54
CA CYS A 498 1.16 9.86 -24.29
C CYS A 498 2.17 10.86 -23.73
N ALA A 499 3.47 10.50 -23.74
CA ALA A 499 4.54 11.38 -23.29
C ALA A 499 4.63 12.67 -24.13
N ASP A 500 4.52 12.58 -25.46
CA ASP A 500 4.49 13.73 -26.37
C ASP A 500 3.27 14.64 -26.13
N ALA A 501 2.13 14.06 -25.71
CA ALA A 501 0.95 14.81 -25.30
C ALA A 501 1.02 15.38 -23.87
N GLY A 502 2.11 15.14 -23.12
CA GLY A 502 2.23 15.53 -21.71
C GLY A 502 1.30 14.76 -20.77
N LEU A 503 0.88 13.57 -21.16
CA LEU A 503 -0.02 12.70 -20.41
C LEU A 503 0.77 11.53 -19.80
N ASP A 504 0.57 11.29 -18.52
CA ASP A 504 1.13 10.14 -17.82
C ASP A 504 0.20 8.93 -18.02
N ALA A 505 0.67 7.92 -18.74
CA ALA A 505 -0.09 6.71 -19.02
C ALA A 505 0.78 5.45 -19.04
N ASP A 506 0.19 4.36 -18.59
CA ASP A 506 0.84 3.07 -18.49
C ASP A 506 0.24 2.07 -19.47
N VAL A 507 1.08 1.15 -19.96
CA VAL A 507 0.67 0.09 -20.87
C VAL A 507 1.00 -1.27 -20.30
N CYS A 508 -0.01 -2.14 -20.25
CA CYS A 508 0.12 -3.53 -19.86
C CYS A 508 -0.08 -4.44 -21.08
N ALA A 509 0.88 -5.32 -21.33
CA ALA A 509 0.78 -6.33 -22.39
C ALA A 509 0.23 -7.65 -21.85
N THR A 510 -0.72 -8.26 -22.56
CA THR A 510 -1.36 -9.51 -22.12
C THR A 510 -0.40 -10.69 -22.16
N LEU A 511 0.10 -11.07 -23.35
CA LEU A 511 1.03 -12.18 -23.55
C LEU A 511 2.34 -11.71 -24.21
N ARG A 512 3.36 -12.57 -24.22
CA ARG A 512 4.63 -12.32 -24.90
C ARG A 512 5.07 -13.56 -25.67
N ARG A 513 5.79 -13.37 -26.78
CA ARG A 513 6.44 -14.47 -27.51
C ARG A 513 7.29 -15.31 -26.56
N GLY A 514 7.06 -16.63 -26.54
CA GLY A 514 7.72 -17.56 -25.62
C GLY A 514 7.17 -17.59 -24.19
N SER A 515 6.12 -16.81 -23.88
CA SER A 515 5.44 -16.78 -22.58
C SER A 515 3.95 -16.51 -22.80
N GLY A 516 3.23 -17.58 -23.17
CA GLY A 516 1.79 -17.58 -23.47
C GLY A 516 0.96 -18.26 -22.39
N ASP A 517 1.53 -18.43 -21.20
CA ASP A 517 0.98 -19.22 -20.09
C ASP A 517 0.14 -18.40 -19.10
N ARG A 518 -0.45 -19.09 -18.12
CA ARG A 518 -1.26 -18.49 -17.06
C ARG A 518 -0.46 -17.56 -16.14
N ALA A 519 0.83 -17.80 -15.93
CA ALA A 519 1.68 -16.93 -15.10
C ALA A 519 1.86 -15.56 -15.76
N ARG A 520 2.09 -15.52 -17.08
CA ARG A 520 2.15 -14.26 -17.83
C ARG A 520 0.86 -13.47 -17.75
N LEU A 521 -0.28 -14.14 -17.90
CA LEU A 521 -1.60 -13.53 -17.77
C LEU A 521 -1.82 -12.95 -16.36
N LEU A 522 -1.47 -13.69 -15.31
CA LEU A 522 -1.59 -13.20 -13.92
C LEU A 522 -0.65 -12.03 -13.63
N THR A 523 0.56 -12.03 -14.20
CA THR A 523 1.48 -10.88 -14.12
C THR A 523 0.91 -9.66 -14.85
N ALA A 524 0.21 -9.85 -15.98
CA ALA A 524 -0.49 -8.76 -16.66
C ALA A 524 -1.65 -8.21 -15.82
N LEU A 525 -2.47 -9.09 -15.21
CA LEU A 525 -3.55 -8.71 -14.30
C LEU A 525 -3.00 -7.94 -13.09
N ALA A 526 -1.94 -8.45 -12.48
CA ALA A 526 -1.24 -7.78 -11.38
C ALA A 526 -0.77 -6.38 -11.77
N HIS A 527 -0.18 -6.23 -12.95
CA HIS A 527 0.27 -4.93 -13.45
C HIS A 527 -0.91 -3.96 -13.65
N ALA A 528 -2.01 -4.39 -14.27
CA ALA A 528 -3.20 -3.55 -14.41
C ALA A 528 -3.79 -3.16 -13.03
N TRP A 529 -3.81 -4.10 -12.08
CA TRP A 529 -4.35 -3.87 -10.74
C TRP A 529 -3.49 -2.89 -9.92
N VAL A 530 -2.15 -2.96 -9.98
CA VAL A 530 -1.30 -1.98 -9.26
C VAL A 530 -1.45 -0.57 -9.81
N LEU A 531 -1.87 -0.43 -11.08
CA LEU A 531 -2.16 0.83 -11.75
C LEU A 531 -3.60 1.34 -11.51
N GLY A 532 -4.43 0.55 -10.83
CA GLY A 532 -5.77 0.95 -10.39
C GLY A 532 -6.93 0.28 -11.09
N ALA A 533 -6.70 -0.64 -12.04
CA ALA A 533 -7.79 -1.45 -12.58
C ALA A 533 -8.45 -2.30 -11.48
N ASP A 534 -9.75 -2.54 -11.64
CA ASP A 534 -10.46 -3.55 -10.87
C ASP A 534 -9.96 -4.95 -11.26
N ALA A 535 -9.90 -5.87 -10.28
CA ALA A 535 -9.52 -7.25 -10.53
C ALA A 535 -10.33 -8.19 -9.64
N ASP A 536 -11.00 -9.15 -10.26
CA ASP A 536 -11.59 -10.30 -9.56
C ASP A 536 -10.50 -11.35 -9.31
N TRP A 537 -9.78 -11.16 -8.22
CA TRP A 537 -8.75 -12.09 -7.79
C TRP A 537 -9.29 -13.47 -7.41
N THR A 538 -10.58 -13.58 -7.06
CA THR A 538 -11.19 -14.88 -6.76
C THR A 538 -11.37 -15.68 -8.04
N ALA A 539 -11.81 -15.04 -9.13
CA ALA A 539 -11.81 -15.66 -10.45
C ALA A 539 -10.39 -16.02 -10.93
N ALA A 540 -9.41 -15.14 -10.66
CA ALA A 540 -8.02 -15.34 -11.08
C ALA A 540 -7.29 -16.49 -10.37
N LEU A 541 -7.49 -16.63 -9.06
CA LEU A 541 -6.76 -17.58 -8.21
C LEU A 541 -7.58 -18.81 -7.81
N GLY A 542 -8.90 -18.79 -8.10
CA GLY A 542 -9.84 -19.83 -7.68
C GLY A 542 -10.18 -19.75 -6.19
N THR A 543 -10.71 -20.86 -5.68
CA THR A 543 -11.05 -21.00 -4.27
C THR A 543 -10.06 -21.92 -3.57
N ALA A 544 -9.53 -21.47 -2.43
CA ALA A 544 -8.71 -22.28 -1.55
C ALA A 544 -9.32 -22.28 -0.13
N PRO A 545 -9.05 -23.32 0.68
CA PRO A 545 -9.34 -23.27 2.11
C PRO A 545 -8.61 -22.08 2.76
N HIS A 546 -9.06 -21.68 3.95
CA HIS A 546 -8.34 -20.67 4.72
C HIS A 546 -6.92 -21.16 5.05
N PRO A 547 -5.91 -20.27 5.03
CA PRO A 547 -4.56 -20.66 5.42
C PRO A 547 -4.56 -21.16 6.87
N GLY A 548 -3.79 -22.20 7.16
CA GLY A 548 -3.62 -22.70 8.53
C GLY A 548 -2.97 -21.65 9.43
N THR A 549 -2.08 -20.83 8.85
CA THR A 549 -1.43 -19.71 9.52
C THR A 549 -2.00 -18.37 9.02
N VAL A 550 -2.50 -17.54 9.94
CA VAL A 550 -3.04 -16.22 9.58
C VAL A 550 -1.91 -15.31 9.04
N PRO A 551 -2.07 -14.68 7.87
CA PRO A 551 -1.07 -13.75 7.35
C PRO A 551 -0.91 -12.51 8.24
N PRO A 552 0.28 -11.91 8.32
CA PRO A 552 0.54 -10.77 9.19
C PRO A 552 -0.46 -9.63 8.98
N THR A 553 -0.84 -8.96 10.06
CA THR A 553 -1.72 -7.78 10.00
C THR A 553 -1.00 -6.58 9.37
N TYR A 554 -1.77 -5.53 9.07
CA TYR A 554 -1.28 -4.30 8.45
C TYR A 554 -0.06 -3.70 9.18
N ALA A 555 0.96 -3.31 8.42
CA ALA A 555 2.13 -2.59 8.91
C ALA A 555 1.81 -1.12 9.24
N PHE A 556 1.23 -0.88 10.41
CA PHE A 556 1.08 0.48 10.94
C PHE A 556 2.45 1.13 11.22
N GLU A 557 2.58 2.41 10.87
CA GLU A 557 3.82 3.19 11.03
C GLU A 557 4.02 3.69 12.48
N HIS A 558 3.04 3.48 13.37
CA HIS A 558 3.11 3.76 14.81
C HIS A 558 3.57 5.18 15.17
N ARG A 559 3.15 6.20 14.41
CA ARG A 559 3.33 7.61 14.80
C ARG A 559 2.50 7.92 16.05
N ARG A 560 3.10 8.63 17.01
CA ARG A 560 2.41 9.10 18.22
C ARG A 560 1.51 10.28 17.86
N PHE A 561 0.21 10.11 18.04
CA PHE A 561 -0.81 11.16 17.96
C PHE A 561 -1.51 11.27 19.32
N TRP A 562 -0.75 11.54 20.37
CA TRP A 562 -1.29 11.77 21.71
C TRP A 562 -1.62 13.25 21.87
N LEU A 563 -2.84 13.55 22.28
CA LEU A 563 -3.12 14.83 22.93
C LEU A 563 -2.43 14.73 24.30
N LEU A 564 -1.25 15.33 24.41
CA LEU A 564 -0.63 15.55 25.70
C LEU A 564 -1.51 16.62 26.37
N ASP A 565 -1.99 16.36 27.57
CA ASP A 565 -2.85 17.27 28.35
C ASP A 565 -2.08 18.56 28.70
N ASP A 566 -1.91 19.47 27.74
CA ASP A 566 -1.58 20.89 27.99
C ASP A 566 -2.78 21.65 28.60
N GLU A 567 -3.97 21.02 28.60
CA GLU A 567 -5.21 21.60 29.14
C GLU A 567 -5.33 21.55 30.68
N ARG A 568 -4.28 21.16 31.41
CA ARG A 568 -4.22 21.35 32.89
C ARG A 568 -3.63 22.68 33.34
N ILE A 569 -3.12 23.50 32.42
CA ILE A 569 -2.87 24.93 32.64
C ILE A 569 -4.04 25.74 32.06
N GLY A 570 -5.25 25.43 32.51
CA GLY A 570 -6.41 26.30 32.36
C GLY A 570 -6.26 27.50 33.30
N GLY A 571 -5.29 28.37 32.99
CA GLY A 571 -5.23 29.71 33.56
C GLY A 571 -6.57 30.39 33.28
N ALA A 572 -7.13 31.02 34.31
CA ALA A 572 -8.29 31.89 34.18
C ALA A 572 -7.86 33.15 33.40
N THR A 573 -7.63 33.01 32.09
CA THR A 573 -7.27 34.12 31.19
C THR A 573 -8.36 35.19 31.17
N GLY A 574 -9.61 34.82 31.48
CA GLY A 574 -10.71 35.75 31.71
C GLY A 574 -10.70 36.50 33.06
N ALA A 575 -9.77 36.20 33.97
CA ALA A 575 -9.65 36.80 35.31
C ALA A 575 -8.37 37.65 35.49
N GLY A 576 -7.64 37.95 34.42
CA GLY A 576 -6.40 38.73 34.49
C GLY A 576 -5.19 37.97 35.04
N VAL A 577 -5.22 36.63 34.95
CA VAL A 577 -4.11 35.74 35.33
C VAL A 577 -3.56 35.09 34.06
N ASP A 578 -2.29 35.38 33.76
CA ASP A 578 -1.59 34.78 32.64
C ASP A 578 -0.93 33.46 33.07
N GLY A 579 -0.96 32.45 32.19
CA GLY A 579 -0.20 31.22 32.39
C GLY A 579 1.30 31.48 32.22
N SER A 580 2.12 30.84 33.05
CA SER A 580 3.57 30.87 32.92
C SER A 580 4.10 29.47 32.57
N ALA A 581 5.08 29.43 31.66
CA ALA A 581 5.73 28.19 31.23
C ALA A 581 6.78 27.68 32.25
N HIS A 582 7.02 28.43 33.32
CA HIS A 582 8.01 28.07 34.34
C HIS A 582 7.52 26.90 35.22
N PRO A 583 8.33 25.84 35.44
CA PRO A 583 7.89 24.61 36.12
C PRO A 583 7.48 24.80 37.58
N LEU A 584 8.02 25.83 38.26
CA LEU A 584 7.68 26.14 39.67
C LEU A 584 6.73 27.34 39.82
N LEU A 585 6.48 28.10 38.75
CA LEU A 585 5.68 29.33 38.77
C LEU A 585 4.71 29.26 37.58
N THR A 586 3.55 28.69 37.81
CA THR A 586 2.61 28.31 36.74
C THR A 586 1.66 29.43 36.32
N ALA A 587 1.60 30.52 37.09
CA ALA A 587 0.71 31.65 36.82
C ALA A 587 1.34 32.98 37.25
N GLN A 588 0.95 34.05 36.58
CA GLN A 588 1.37 35.41 36.90
C GLN A 588 0.27 36.45 36.75
N VAL A 589 0.40 37.55 37.47
CA VAL A 589 -0.52 38.70 37.46
C VAL A 589 0.31 39.98 37.44
N ALA A 590 0.12 40.79 36.41
CA ALA A 590 0.66 42.14 36.35
C ALA A 590 -0.19 43.09 37.22
N MET A 591 0.46 43.86 38.06
CA MET A 591 -0.17 44.83 38.97
C MET A 591 -0.28 46.18 38.27
N ALA A 592 -1.27 47.00 38.69
CA ALA A 592 -1.53 48.30 38.06
C ALA A 592 -0.40 49.34 38.26
N ASP A 593 0.48 49.11 39.24
CA ASP A 593 1.68 49.90 39.54
C ASP A 593 2.94 49.36 38.86
N GLU A 594 2.77 48.54 37.82
CA GLU A 594 3.86 47.84 37.11
C GLU A 594 4.59 46.79 37.96
N GLY A 595 4.06 46.43 39.14
CA GLY A 595 4.51 45.26 39.90
C GLY A 595 4.12 43.94 39.22
N LEU A 596 4.75 42.85 39.64
CA LEU A 596 4.47 41.50 39.15
C LEU A 596 4.31 40.54 40.33
N VAL A 597 3.25 39.73 40.28
CA VAL A 597 3.04 38.61 41.19
C VAL A 597 3.06 37.33 40.39
N MET A 598 3.95 36.40 40.72
CA MET A 598 3.99 35.06 40.16
C MET A 598 3.64 34.04 41.23
N THR A 599 2.96 32.96 40.88
CA THR A 599 2.59 31.92 41.82
C THR A 599 2.68 30.53 41.22
N GLY A 600 2.97 29.55 42.06
CA GLY A 600 2.97 28.15 41.70
C GLY A 600 2.73 27.26 42.91
N ARG A 601 2.63 25.96 42.65
CA ARG A 601 2.35 24.95 43.66
C ARG A 601 3.48 23.93 43.69
N LEU A 602 4.20 23.89 44.79
CA LEU A 602 5.34 23.00 45.01
C LEU A 602 4.86 21.71 45.67
N THR A 603 5.13 20.57 45.04
CA THR A 603 4.84 19.25 45.59
C THR A 603 5.91 18.25 45.12
N PRO A 604 6.49 17.45 46.04
CA PRO A 604 7.42 16.38 45.66
C PRO A 604 6.80 15.33 44.71
N ALA A 605 5.46 15.22 44.65
CA ALA A 605 4.79 14.24 43.82
C ALA A 605 4.72 14.62 42.33
N SER A 606 4.69 15.92 41.99
CA SER A 606 4.72 16.37 40.58
C SER A 606 6.10 16.84 40.15
N THR A 607 6.98 17.17 41.10
CA THR A 607 8.34 17.65 40.84
C THR A 607 9.30 16.80 41.67
N GLY A 608 9.65 15.62 41.13
CA GLY A 608 10.33 14.55 41.88
C GLY A 608 11.66 14.96 42.50
N TRP A 609 12.44 15.81 41.82
CA TRP A 609 13.73 16.28 42.32
C TRP A 609 13.63 17.11 43.61
N LEU A 610 12.47 17.70 43.94
CA LEU A 610 12.30 18.43 45.20
C LEU A 610 12.44 17.52 46.42
N ALA A 611 12.20 16.20 46.27
CA ALA A 611 12.41 15.23 47.34
C ALA A 611 13.88 14.95 47.65
N ASP A 612 14.79 15.29 46.72
CA ASP A 612 16.21 14.99 46.81
C ASP A 612 17.02 16.09 47.53
N HIS A 613 16.38 17.16 48.01
CA HIS A 613 17.03 18.19 48.82
C HIS A 613 16.54 18.14 50.27
N ALA A 614 17.15 17.27 51.07
CA ALA A 614 16.82 17.10 52.48
C ALA A 614 17.96 17.56 53.40
N VAL A 615 17.61 18.26 54.48
CA VAL A 615 18.55 18.69 55.54
C VAL A 615 17.94 18.39 56.91
N GLU A 616 18.67 17.69 57.76
CA GLU A 616 18.25 17.18 59.08
C GLU A 616 16.87 16.48 59.01
N GLY A 617 16.66 15.65 57.98
CA GLY A 617 15.43 14.89 57.74
C GLY A 617 14.24 15.69 57.19
N ALA A 618 14.37 17.02 57.03
CA ALA A 618 13.35 17.89 56.45
C ALA A 618 13.61 18.16 54.96
N LEU A 619 12.56 18.05 54.13
CA LEU A 619 12.64 18.45 52.72
C LEU A 619 12.62 19.97 52.64
N LEU A 620 13.68 20.57 52.12
CA LEU A 620 13.82 22.02 52.01
C LEU A 620 13.86 22.41 50.53
N LEU A 621 13.21 23.52 50.17
CA LEU A 621 13.48 24.14 48.88
C LEU A 621 14.96 24.59 48.87
N PRO A 622 15.76 24.18 47.87
CA PRO A 622 17.18 24.54 47.82
C PRO A 622 17.34 26.06 47.66
N GLY A 623 18.41 26.60 48.23
CA GLY A 623 18.77 28.01 48.09
C GLY A 623 18.82 28.47 46.62
N THR A 624 19.31 27.60 45.73
CA THR A 624 19.38 27.84 44.28
C THR A 624 18.02 27.94 43.61
N ALA A 625 16.96 27.30 44.14
CA ALA A 625 15.63 27.49 43.59
C ALA A 625 15.07 28.88 43.92
N PHE A 626 15.44 29.50 45.04
CA PHE A 626 15.08 30.91 45.26
C PHE A 626 15.75 31.84 44.25
N VAL A 627 16.97 31.51 43.81
CA VAL A 627 17.66 32.23 42.74
C VAL A 627 16.91 32.02 41.42
N GLU A 628 16.51 30.80 41.09
CA GLU A 628 15.70 30.50 39.89
C GLU A 628 14.39 31.29 39.88
N LEU A 629 13.65 31.28 41.00
CA LEU A 629 12.41 32.04 41.16
C LEU A 629 12.64 33.57 40.98
N ALA A 630 13.78 34.08 41.45
CA ALA A 630 14.17 35.47 41.27
C ALA A 630 14.55 35.80 39.83
N LEU A 631 15.24 34.88 39.14
CA LEU A 631 15.64 35.04 37.74
C LEU A 631 14.44 34.97 36.80
N GLU A 632 13.46 34.12 37.09
CA GLU A 632 12.20 34.10 36.36
C GLU A 632 11.45 35.43 36.53
N ALA A 633 11.31 35.93 37.76
CA ALA A 633 10.71 37.25 37.98
C ALA A 633 11.47 38.36 37.24
N LEU A 634 12.81 38.31 37.25
CA LEU A 634 13.68 39.23 36.51
C LEU A 634 13.41 39.17 35.00
N ALA A 635 13.30 37.98 34.42
CA ALA A 635 13.01 37.78 33.00
C ALA A 635 11.65 38.39 32.61
N GLN A 636 10.63 38.19 33.43
CA GLN A 636 9.29 38.74 33.19
C GLN A 636 9.20 40.26 33.39
N THR A 637 10.10 40.85 34.19
CA THR A 637 10.17 42.31 34.40
C THR A 637 11.14 43.05 33.47
N GLY A 638 11.62 42.40 32.40
CA GLY A 638 12.47 43.04 31.37
C GLY A 638 13.96 42.69 31.44
N GLY A 639 14.35 41.68 32.22
CA GLY A 639 15.74 41.22 32.36
C GLY A 639 16.61 42.14 33.23
N GLY A 640 17.87 41.75 33.48
CA GLY A 640 18.80 42.57 34.26
C GLY A 640 19.77 41.79 35.15
N ARG A 641 19.95 42.26 36.38
CA ARG A 641 20.81 41.64 37.40
C ARG A 641 20.04 41.46 38.72
N LEU A 642 20.23 40.30 39.34
CA LEU A 642 19.88 40.09 40.75
C LEU A 642 21.01 40.68 41.60
N ASP A 643 20.78 41.84 42.21
CA ASP A 643 21.79 42.56 43.00
C ASP A 643 22.03 41.89 44.36
N GLU A 644 20.94 41.45 44.99
CA GLU A 644 20.94 40.84 46.30
C GLU A 644 19.78 39.87 46.42
N LEU A 645 20.01 38.73 47.07
CA LEU A 645 18.97 37.81 47.50
C LEU A 645 19.34 37.29 48.89
N VAL A 646 18.56 37.69 49.88
CA VAL A 646 18.68 37.24 51.27
C VAL A 646 17.62 36.19 51.53
N VAL A 647 18.04 34.97 51.87
CA VAL A 647 17.14 33.92 52.36
C VAL A 647 16.96 34.11 53.86
N GLU A 648 15.78 34.54 54.26
CA GLU A 648 15.42 34.89 55.64
C GLU A 648 14.97 33.67 56.45
N ALA A 649 14.30 32.71 55.81
CA ALA A 649 13.78 31.50 56.45
C ALA A 649 13.70 30.34 55.46
N PRO A 650 13.99 29.09 55.88
CA PRO A 650 13.87 27.93 55.02
C PRO A 650 12.40 27.69 54.62
N LEU A 651 12.17 27.26 53.39
CA LEU A 651 10.86 26.78 52.92
C LEU A 651 10.84 25.26 53.03
N VAL A 652 10.09 24.76 54.01
CA VAL A 652 9.93 23.32 54.27
C VAL A 652 8.80 22.76 53.40
N LEU A 653 9.09 21.71 52.64
CA LEU A 653 8.14 21.02 51.79
C LEU A 653 7.52 19.81 52.53
N PRO A 654 6.18 19.65 52.52
CA PRO A 654 5.55 18.50 53.12
C PRO A 654 5.83 17.24 52.28
N ARG A 655 6.08 16.10 52.94
CA ARG A 655 6.26 14.80 52.25
C ARG A 655 5.01 14.38 51.47
N THR A 656 3.84 14.83 51.92
CA THR A 656 2.54 14.62 51.25
C THR A 656 1.77 15.92 51.25
N GLY A 657 1.24 16.33 50.09
CA GLY A 657 0.53 17.61 49.94
C GLY A 657 1.37 18.61 49.16
N SER A 658 1.14 19.90 49.39
CA SER A 658 1.77 20.95 48.60
C SER A 658 1.85 22.28 49.34
N VAL A 659 2.82 23.10 48.96
CA VAL A 659 2.95 24.48 49.39
C VAL A 659 2.69 25.40 48.20
N THR A 660 1.90 26.45 48.41
CA THR A 660 1.76 27.51 47.41
C THR A 660 2.92 28.47 47.58
N VAL A 661 3.64 28.78 46.50
CA VAL A 661 4.69 29.79 46.48
C VAL A 661 4.20 31.03 45.74
N GLN A 662 4.61 32.20 46.21
CA GLN A 662 4.32 33.48 45.57
C GLN A 662 5.60 34.31 45.52
N VAL A 663 5.92 34.81 44.34
CA VAL A 663 7.03 35.73 44.11
C VAL A 663 6.43 37.09 43.77
N VAL A 664 6.86 38.12 44.48
CA VAL A 664 6.38 39.49 44.29
C VAL A 664 7.57 40.35 43.90
N ALA A 665 7.55 40.89 42.69
CA ALA A 665 8.44 41.96 42.26
C ALA A 665 7.65 43.28 42.30
N GLY A 666 8.11 44.23 43.12
CA GLY A 666 7.44 45.51 43.29
C GLY A 666 7.53 46.42 42.05
N GLN A 667 6.86 47.57 42.13
CA GLN A 667 7.03 48.68 41.19
C GLN A 667 8.50 49.11 41.10
N PRO A 668 8.98 49.60 39.94
CA PRO A 668 10.33 50.10 39.79
C PRO A 668 10.52 51.40 40.61
N ASP A 669 11.69 51.56 41.23
CA ASP A 669 12.11 52.83 41.84
C ASP A 669 12.64 53.81 40.78
N ALA A 670 13.12 54.99 41.20
CA ALA A 670 13.65 56.01 40.29
C ALA A 670 14.89 55.56 39.50
N GLU A 671 15.54 54.48 39.92
CA GLU A 671 16.67 53.85 39.24
C GLU A 671 16.28 52.53 38.53
N GLU A 672 14.98 52.31 38.30
CA GLU A 672 14.40 51.10 37.69
C GLU A 672 14.63 49.81 38.51
N ARG A 673 14.96 49.92 39.79
CA ARG A 673 15.18 48.75 40.66
C ARG A 673 13.87 48.30 41.29
N ARG A 674 13.71 47.00 41.46
CA ARG A 674 12.51 46.37 42.01
C ARG A 674 12.86 45.58 43.26
N ALA A 675 12.11 45.79 44.34
CA ALA A 675 12.17 44.92 45.49
C ALA A 675 11.51 43.57 45.15
N LEU A 676 12.19 42.47 45.47
CA LEU A 676 11.70 41.10 45.31
C LEU A 676 11.36 40.52 46.68
N SER A 677 10.28 39.75 46.77
CA SER A 677 9.99 38.92 47.95
C SER A 677 9.40 37.58 47.54
N VAL A 678 9.85 36.50 48.19
CA VAL A 678 9.34 35.14 47.98
C VAL A 678 8.61 34.70 49.24
N PHE A 679 7.34 34.35 49.08
CA PHE A 679 6.46 33.89 50.14
C PHE A 679 5.99 32.46 49.89
N SER A 680 5.61 31.78 50.96
CA SER A 680 4.91 30.51 50.84
C SER A 680 3.77 30.37 51.85
N ARG A 681 2.82 29.50 51.52
CA ARG A 681 1.68 29.16 52.36
C ARG A 681 1.32 27.69 52.19
N ALA A 682 1.27 26.96 53.30
CA ALA A 682 0.76 25.59 53.32
C ALA A 682 -0.74 25.56 53.01
N ALA A 683 -1.25 24.43 52.51
CA ALA A 683 -2.65 24.31 52.08
C ALA A 683 -3.68 24.54 53.22
N ASP A 684 -3.27 24.30 54.46
CA ASP A 684 -4.03 24.38 55.69
C ASP A 684 -3.68 25.60 56.57
N ALA A 685 -2.80 26.49 56.09
CA ALA A 685 -2.37 27.69 56.79
C ALA A 685 -3.02 28.95 56.20
N ASP A 686 -3.46 29.86 57.06
CA ASP A 686 -4.07 31.14 56.65
C ASP A 686 -3.04 32.27 56.49
N THR A 687 -1.79 32.08 56.94
CA THR A 687 -0.74 33.10 56.93
C THR A 687 0.36 32.80 55.93
N TRP A 688 0.77 33.80 55.16
CA TRP A 688 1.96 33.73 54.30
C TRP A 688 3.22 33.94 55.13
N GLN A 689 4.24 33.12 54.88
CA GLN A 689 5.58 33.30 55.44
C GLN A 689 6.52 33.81 54.35
N ARG A 690 7.32 34.85 54.66
CA ARG A 690 8.39 35.31 53.78
C ARG A 690 9.62 34.43 53.99
N HIS A 691 10.21 34.00 52.88
CA HIS A 691 11.39 33.14 52.86
C HIS A 691 12.62 33.83 52.29
N ALA A 692 12.42 34.73 51.33
CA ALA A 692 13.52 35.50 50.78
C ALA A 692 13.08 36.92 50.41
N SER A 693 14.03 37.85 50.45
CA SER A 693 13.90 39.21 49.93
C SER A 693 15.10 39.53 49.05
N GLY A 694 14.92 40.34 48.01
CA GLY A 694 16.01 40.70 47.12
C GLY A 694 15.78 42.01 46.38
N VAL A 695 16.75 42.36 45.54
CA VAL A 695 16.69 43.55 44.67
C VAL A 695 17.04 43.14 43.25
N LEU A 696 16.13 43.44 42.32
CA LEU A 696 16.33 43.30 40.88
C LEU A 696 16.68 44.66 40.31
N SER A 697 17.74 44.75 39.52
CA SER A 697 18.18 45.98 38.87
C SER A 697 18.24 45.80 37.36
N PRO A 698 18.01 46.84 36.56
CA PRO A 698 18.13 46.77 35.12
C PRO A 698 19.56 46.39 34.71
N ALA A 699 19.72 45.85 33.50
CA ALA A 699 21.03 45.53 32.95
C ALA A 699 21.87 46.81 32.78
N VAL A 700 22.81 47.06 33.68
CA VAL A 700 23.88 48.03 33.43
C VAL A 700 24.92 47.34 32.55
N ALA A 701 25.56 48.07 31.62
CA ALA A 701 26.72 47.57 30.89
C ALA A 701 27.92 47.39 31.84
N SER A 702 27.89 46.35 32.65
CA SER A 702 28.99 45.88 33.48
C SER A 702 29.78 44.81 32.72
N GLY A 703 31.10 44.84 32.92
CA GLY A 703 32.08 44.02 32.21
C GLY A 703 31.83 42.51 32.29
N PRO A 704 32.57 41.72 31.47
CA PRO A 704 32.23 40.35 31.18
C PRO A 704 32.09 39.50 32.45
N VAL A 705 30.89 38.98 32.68
CA VAL A 705 30.67 37.85 33.58
C VAL A 705 31.39 36.67 32.94
N VAL A 706 32.49 36.23 33.55
CA VAL A 706 33.23 35.05 33.08
C VAL A 706 32.40 33.82 33.44
N GLY A 707 31.48 33.44 32.56
CA GLY A 707 30.88 32.10 32.58
C GLY A 707 31.90 31.03 32.15
N VAL A 708 31.54 29.75 32.27
CA VAL A 708 32.40 28.62 31.85
C VAL A 708 32.80 28.73 30.37
N ALA A 709 31.93 29.30 29.53
CA ALA A 709 32.21 29.61 28.12
C ALA A 709 33.27 30.71 27.91
N GLY A 710 33.62 31.47 28.95
CA GLY A 710 34.67 32.49 28.97
C GLY A 710 36.01 32.01 29.55
N TRP A 711 36.12 30.75 29.97
CA TRP A 711 37.38 30.19 30.45
C TRP A 711 38.30 29.85 29.26
N ALA A 712 39.26 30.71 28.95
CA ALA A 712 40.22 30.51 27.86
C ALA A 712 41.47 29.69 28.24
N GLY A 713 41.51 29.12 29.47
CA GLY A 713 42.65 28.37 30.01
C GLY A 713 42.52 26.85 29.85
N VAL A 714 43.60 26.12 30.14
CA VAL A 714 43.59 24.64 30.23
C VAL A 714 42.74 24.21 31.44
N TRP A 715 41.97 23.13 31.27
CA TRP A 715 41.14 22.53 32.33
C TRP A 715 41.62 21.10 32.65
N PRO A 716 41.83 20.75 33.93
CA PRO A 716 41.79 21.62 35.10
C PRO A 716 42.92 22.68 35.07
N PRO A 717 42.79 23.79 35.82
CA PRO A 717 43.77 24.87 35.78
C PRO A 717 45.19 24.42 36.16
N GLU A 718 46.20 24.92 35.46
CA GLU A 718 47.61 24.57 35.74
C GLU A 718 47.98 24.89 37.19
N GLY A 719 48.63 23.94 37.86
CA GLY A 719 48.99 24.01 39.29
C GLY A 719 47.86 23.63 40.25
N ALA A 720 46.66 23.28 39.77
CA ALA A 720 45.58 22.79 40.62
C ALA A 720 45.74 21.29 40.94
N VAL A 721 45.56 20.91 42.21
CA VAL A 721 45.65 19.53 42.70
C VAL A 721 44.24 18.99 42.91
N ALA A 722 43.98 17.76 42.44
CA ALA A 722 42.69 17.10 42.62
C ALA A 722 42.38 16.88 44.11
N VAL A 723 41.13 17.14 44.48
CA VAL A 723 40.55 16.87 45.80
C VAL A 723 39.62 15.67 45.64
N GLY A 724 39.84 14.63 46.44
CA GLY A 724 38.97 13.46 46.44
C GLY A 724 37.54 13.83 46.87
N VAL A 725 36.56 13.50 46.04
CA VAL A 725 35.12 13.73 46.30
C VAL A 725 34.35 12.43 46.59
N GLU A 726 35.03 11.28 46.49
CA GLU A 726 34.52 9.96 46.84
C GLU A 726 34.14 9.90 48.33
N GLY A 727 32.97 9.37 48.67
CA GLY A 727 32.47 9.37 50.05
C GLY A 727 31.97 10.75 50.54
N GLY A 728 32.02 11.78 49.69
CA GLY A 728 31.73 13.16 50.08
C GLY A 728 30.26 13.39 50.46
N TYR A 729 29.33 12.78 49.71
CA TYR A 729 27.90 12.89 50.01
C TYR A 729 27.48 12.05 51.22
N GLU A 730 28.13 10.92 51.47
CA GLU A 730 27.96 10.14 52.70
C GLU A 730 28.42 10.95 53.92
N ALA A 731 29.58 11.62 53.83
CA ALA A 731 30.11 12.49 54.88
C ALA A 731 29.27 13.78 55.08
N LEU A 732 28.52 14.21 54.06
CA LEU A 732 27.53 15.29 54.15
C LEU A 732 26.24 14.81 54.82
N ALA A 733 25.77 13.61 54.49
CA ALA A 733 24.62 12.98 55.13
C ALA A 733 24.84 12.74 56.63
N GLU A 734 26.05 12.33 57.05
CA GLU A 734 26.42 12.23 58.47
C GLU A 734 26.36 13.57 59.22
N ARG A 735 26.47 14.69 58.49
CA ARG A 735 26.34 16.07 59.01
C ARG A 735 24.92 16.64 58.83
N GLY A 736 23.97 15.81 58.41
CA GLY A 736 22.57 16.18 58.21
C GLY A 736 22.21 16.64 56.80
N TYR A 737 23.11 16.64 55.82
CA TYR A 737 22.79 17.03 54.42
C TYR A 737 22.49 15.78 53.57
N GLU A 738 21.24 15.37 53.57
CA GLU A 738 20.72 14.14 52.94
C GLU A 738 20.36 14.38 51.47
N TYR A 739 21.33 14.78 50.64
CA TYR A 739 21.10 15.01 49.21
C TYR A 739 20.84 13.70 48.46
N GLY A 740 19.69 13.62 47.78
CA GLY A 740 19.31 12.54 46.88
C GLY A 740 19.93 12.69 45.48
N PRO A 741 19.65 11.75 44.55
CA PRO A 741 20.32 11.67 43.26
C PRO A 741 20.36 12.97 42.46
N ALA A 742 19.29 13.77 42.46
CA ALA A 742 19.27 15.03 41.70
C ALA A 742 20.26 16.10 42.22
N PHE A 743 20.70 16.02 43.48
CA PHE A 743 21.63 16.98 44.11
C PHE A 743 23.07 16.44 44.25
N GLN A 744 23.33 15.21 43.78
CA GLN A 744 24.65 14.58 43.80
C GLN A 744 25.46 14.85 42.53
N GLY A 745 25.53 16.12 42.10
CA GLY A 745 26.08 16.51 40.81
C GLY A 745 27.59 16.81 40.75
N VAL A 746 28.30 16.86 41.89
CA VAL A 746 29.75 17.15 41.89
C VAL A 746 30.53 15.93 41.39
N ARG A 747 31.22 16.08 40.26
CA ARG A 747 31.98 15.00 39.61
C ARG A 747 33.45 15.00 40.00
N ALA A 748 34.06 16.19 40.08
CA ALA A 748 35.45 16.36 40.43
C ALA A 748 35.72 17.77 40.99
N VAL A 749 36.71 17.90 41.86
CA VAL A 749 37.14 19.18 42.46
C VAL A 749 38.66 19.28 42.41
N TRP A 750 39.19 20.48 42.13
CA TRP A 750 40.62 20.80 42.18
C TRP A 750 40.87 22.04 43.02
N ARG A 751 42.01 22.10 43.71
CA ARG A 751 42.44 23.24 44.53
C ARG A 751 43.76 23.82 44.04
N ARG A 752 43.83 25.14 43.91
CA ARG A 752 45.07 25.89 43.65
C ARG A 752 45.18 27.03 44.65
N GLY A 753 46.03 26.87 45.67
CA GLY A 753 46.06 27.81 46.80
C GLY A 753 44.69 27.87 47.49
N ASP A 754 44.07 29.05 47.52
CA ASP A 754 42.73 29.29 48.08
C ASP A 754 41.60 29.16 47.03
N GLU A 755 41.92 28.93 45.76
CA GLU A 755 40.94 28.76 44.69
C GLU A 755 40.44 27.31 44.61
N LEU A 756 39.12 27.14 44.43
CA LEU A 756 38.47 25.85 44.18
C LEU A 756 37.80 25.85 42.81
N PHE A 757 38.02 24.77 42.06
CA PHE A 757 37.44 24.52 40.75
C PHE A 757 36.65 23.21 40.83
N ALA A 758 35.45 23.17 40.26
CA ALA A 758 34.59 21.99 40.32
C ALA A 758 33.97 21.68 38.96
N GLU A 759 33.90 20.40 38.61
CA GLU A 759 33.02 19.88 37.57
C GLU A 759 31.71 19.45 38.22
N VAL A 760 30.61 20.02 37.73
CA VAL A 760 29.26 19.73 38.22
C VAL A 760 28.39 19.35 37.03
N SER A 761 27.74 18.19 37.07
CA SER A 761 26.80 17.75 36.05
C SER A 761 25.65 16.97 36.67
N LEU A 762 24.48 17.01 36.05
CA LEU A 762 23.34 16.21 36.47
C LEU A 762 23.69 14.70 36.40
N PRO A 763 23.33 13.89 37.40
CA PRO A 763 23.53 12.44 37.36
C PRO A 763 22.74 11.74 36.25
N ASP A 764 23.35 10.70 35.64
CA ASP A 764 22.74 9.95 34.54
C ASP A 764 21.46 9.23 35.02
N GLY A 765 20.38 9.35 34.26
CA GLY A 765 19.09 8.74 34.59
C GLY A 765 18.17 9.56 35.49
N VAL A 766 18.56 10.78 35.85
CA VAL A 766 17.68 11.75 36.54
C VAL A 766 16.94 12.59 35.49
N GLU A 767 15.61 12.46 35.41
CA GLU A 767 14.74 13.36 34.65
C GLU A 767 14.28 14.51 35.56
N VAL A 768 14.50 15.76 35.14
CA VAL A 768 14.23 16.98 35.94
C VAL A 768 13.08 17.82 35.36
N THR A 769 12.45 17.37 34.27
CA THR A 769 11.33 18.06 33.60
C THR A 769 9.97 17.61 34.12
#